data_AF-A0A6C2U262-F1
#
_entry.id   AF-A0A6C2U262-F1
#
_cell.length_a   1.000
_cell.length_b   1.000
_cell.length_c   1.000
_cell.angle_alpha   90.00
_cell.angle_beta   90.00
_cell.angle_gamma   90.00
#
_symmetry.space_group_name_H-M   'P 1'
#
loop_
_entity.id
_entity.type
_entity.pdbx_description
1 polymer ?
#
loop_
_entity_poly.entity_id
_entity_poly.type
_entity_poly.pdbx_seq_one_letter_code
_entity_poly.pdbx_strand_id
1 'polypeptide(L)'
;MRDLGRKFTLCLVASAAGLTALAGSEQHLISHYGFESLAGGKTPSAMSGSKLSVPRDGELKGLFDSVAGQSISFSKMSAPITVGDAAQSGPLSFAFWVKTDDLAGEVVICSDSKGAWALQHSNEGLVLEAQKGSAKTRLNADYFLTAGKWSHVAIVLSGTQADLYVNSRLRGSLDAVARSSRIQFGAAGAAAISFDELRLYNRAIGAPVLAEVYEQERYDIFGDEYSRFALQSHLDRALFCQAIYMRPFQDDIFRMFGNVQPRMLLAAVGMWGHVDQFDEAYLQKVRQFCDRMNEINPDTLVGGATFLDTVSRRVLPTITIPDYVFEAFDLPIPAEPRTFNFSEAVLVDNARNDLGLPDMSKKEAQLWLFYASCEQIKAGADMIHIGILSGSTKKDKGKRALADTVRRIRAYCDPISRKGKILISSGNCVNRNGMNGAVSDGKLVCDFAWFASTPREVPDSKWQCEYVKGHSHAGFGRMAAGFHPGGWDSPHLPWVAHLDTTRVPNMEIGVPHLDSWFPWGLTEIRWFSNTLTKEERNAWLRYMTYRVKELDPFCSAMMPAALVRPGDPGPYYMNTPNQANEFKGYDQEEFVKQLWGEVEFGYNREPITVPSISPDKDYGTDMGAEYEAEKLKSYLDRKRERLPILTTLDLNDEQVLAYLKFMQQDNLTPKKVDRFMADLLSAEQMKIYQTLNVKKVINVGAGH
;
A
#
# COMPACT_ATOMS: atom_id res chain seq x y z
N MET A 1 10.95 -23.16 -24.44
CA MET A 1 9.73 -23.98 -24.64
C MET A 1 9.43 -24.94 -23.49
N ARG A 2 10.34 -25.83 -23.05
CA ARG A 2 10.10 -26.71 -21.88
C ARG A 2 9.86 -25.95 -20.56
N ASP A 3 10.48 -24.77 -20.42
CA ASP A 3 10.32 -23.91 -19.24
C ASP A 3 9.02 -23.09 -19.25
N LEU A 4 8.58 -22.64 -20.44
CA LEU A 4 7.23 -22.08 -20.65
C LEU A 4 6.15 -23.12 -20.31
N GLY A 5 6.35 -24.38 -20.69
CA GLY A 5 5.41 -25.47 -20.38
C GLY A 5 5.27 -25.73 -18.88
N ARG A 6 6.36 -25.63 -18.09
CA ARG A 6 6.31 -25.77 -16.63
C ARG A 6 5.62 -24.59 -15.94
N LYS A 7 5.88 -23.35 -16.39
CA LYS A 7 5.19 -22.14 -15.89
C LYS A 7 3.68 -22.16 -16.22
N PHE A 8 3.31 -22.58 -17.43
CA PHE A 8 1.90 -22.78 -17.82
C PHE A 8 1.24 -23.87 -16.98
N THR A 9 1.95 -24.97 -16.70
CA THR A 9 1.43 -26.08 -15.89
C THR A 9 1.27 -25.69 -14.41
N LEU A 10 2.20 -24.91 -13.82
CA LEU A 10 2.07 -24.48 -12.43
C LEU A 10 0.93 -23.46 -12.24
N CYS A 11 0.79 -22.51 -13.17
CA CYS A 11 -0.37 -21.60 -13.21
C CYS A 11 -1.67 -22.36 -13.46
N LEU A 12 -1.69 -23.37 -14.35
CA LEU A 12 -2.83 -24.26 -14.55
C LEU A 12 -3.15 -25.10 -13.33
N VAL A 13 -2.18 -25.52 -12.52
CA VAL A 13 -2.43 -26.37 -11.34
C VAL A 13 -2.94 -25.55 -10.15
N ALA A 14 -2.43 -24.33 -9.92
CA ALA A 14 -2.96 -23.43 -8.89
C ALA A 14 -4.34 -22.86 -9.28
N SER A 15 -4.51 -22.45 -10.55
CA SER A 15 -5.82 -22.06 -11.07
C SER A 15 -6.76 -23.25 -11.14
N ALA A 16 -6.33 -24.47 -11.51
CA ALA A 16 -7.17 -25.65 -11.46
C ALA A 16 -7.53 -26.05 -10.03
N ALA A 17 -6.64 -25.94 -9.04
CA ALA A 17 -7.01 -26.23 -7.64
C ALA A 17 -8.11 -25.28 -7.14
N GLY A 18 -7.99 -23.97 -7.44
CA GLY A 18 -9.04 -22.97 -7.17
C GLY A 18 -10.30 -23.17 -8.02
N LEU A 19 -10.19 -23.44 -9.32
CA LEU A 19 -11.31 -23.74 -10.21
C LEU A 19 -12.02 -25.06 -9.87
N THR A 20 -11.30 -26.06 -9.34
CA THR A 20 -11.88 -27.35 -8.90
C THR A 20 -12.56 -27.19 -7.54
N ALA A 21 -12.04 -26.31 -6.67
CA ALA A 21 -12.69 -25.93 -5.42
C ALA A 21 -13.93 -25.04 -5.67
N LEU A 22 -13.89 -24.12 -6.63
CA LEU A 22 -15.04 -23.32 -7.12
C LEU A 22 -16.12 -24.20 -7.76
N ALA A 23 -15.73 -25.08 -8.69
CA ALA A 23 -16.65 -26.04 -9.28
C ALA A 23 -17.26 -26.97 -8.21
N GLY A 24 -16.54 -27.21 -7.11
CA GLY A 24 -17.03 -27.93 -5.93
C GLY A 24 -17.82 -27.09 -4.92
N SER A 25 -17.65 -25.76 -4.88
CA SER A 25 -18.36 -24.83 -3.99
C SER A 25 -19.71 -24.43 -4.58
N GLU A 26 -19.79 -24.22 -5.90
CA GLU A 26 -21.03 -23.94 -6.62
C GLU A 26 -21.89 -25.19 -6.83
N GLN A 27 -21.30 -26.40 -6.82
CA GLN A 27 -22.03 -27.67 -6.98
C GLN A 27 -23.13 -27.92 -5.93
N HIS A 28 -23.13 -27.16 -4.82
CA HIS A 28 -24.06 -27.29 -3.70
C HIS A 28 -24.68 -25.94 -3.26
N LEU A 29 -24.38 -24.88 -3.99
CA LEU A 29 -24.96 -23.57 -3.79
C LEU A 29 -26.43 -23.63 -4.24
N ILE A 30 -27.34 -23.48 -3.27
CA ILE A 30 -28.80 -23.46 -3.54
C ILE A 30 -29.18 -22.11 -4.11
N SER A 31 -28.67 -21.04 -3.47
CA SER A 31 -29.00 -19.67 -3.81
C SER A 31 -27.84 -18.74 -3.49
N HIS A 32 -27.67 -17.73 -4.33
CA HIS A 32 -26.77 -16.60 -4.09
C HIS A 32 -27.46 -15.30 -4.48
N TYR A 33 -27.45 -14.36 -3.55
CA TYR A 33 -28.06 -13.04 -3.68
C TYR A 33 -26.99 -11.96 -3.48
N GLY A 34 -26.41 -11.49 -4.60
CA GLY A 34 -25.57 -10.28 -4.66
C GLY A 34 -26.39 -8.98 -4.85
N PHE A 35 -27.69 -9.04 -4.55
CA PHE A 35 -28.67 -7.95 -4.59
C PHE A 35 -28.73 -7.07 -5.85
N GLU A 36 -28.30 -7.59 -7.01
CA GLU A 36 -28.32 -6.86 -8.28
C GLU A 36 -29.76 -6.53 -8.74
N SER A 37 -29.97 -5.27 -9.14
CA SER A 37 -31.21 -4.83 -9.77
C SER A 37 -31.29 -5.30 -11.23
N LEU A 38 -32.34 -6.05 -11.58
CA LEU A 38 -32.75 -6.16 -12.99
C LEU A 38 -33.21 -4.78 -13.47
N ALA A 39 -32.83 -4.39 -14.70
CA ALA A 39 -33.18 -3.10 -15.29
C ALA A 39 -34.67 -2.74 -15.06
N GLY A 40 -34.92 -1.71 -14.25
CA GLY A 40 -36.26 -1.17 -13.96
C GLY A 40 -37.00 -1.78 -12.74
N GLY A 41 -36.40 -2.71 -11.98
CA GLY A 41 -37.01 -3.30 -10.78
C GLY A 41 -36.45 -2.74 -9.46
N LYS A 42 -37.33 -2.51 -8.47
CA LYS A 42 -36.96 -2.22 -7.06
C LYS A 42 -36.72 -3.48 -6.22
N THR A 43 -36.75 -4.66 -6.84
CA THR A 43 -36.67 -5.96 -6.16
C THR A 43 -35.33 -6.62 -6.48
N PRO A 44 -34.54 -7.02 -5.47
CA PRO A 44 -33.31 -7.78 -5.69
C PRO A 44 -33.61 -9.06 -6.46
N SER A 45 -32.82 -9.35 -7.49
CA SER A 45 -32.88 -10.64 -8.17
C SER A 45 -31.86 -11.61 -7.57
N ALA A 46 -32.21 -12.90 -7.52
CA ALA A 46 -31.27 -13.95 -7.16
C ALA A 46 -30.54 -14.38 -8.44
N MET A 47 -29.23 -14.62 -8.38
CA MET A 47 -28.53 -15.25 -9.51
C MET A 47 -28.96 -16.72 -9.69
N SER A 48 -29.44 -17.35 -8.61
CA SER A 48 -30.11 -18.66 -8.61
C SER A 48 -30.88 -18.89 -7.28
N GLY A 49 -31.89 -19.78 -7.29
CA GLY A 49 -32.44 -20.36 -6.05
C GLY A 49 -33.76 -19.81 -5.47
N SER A 50 -34.06 -20.21 -4.23
CA SER A 50 -35.33 -20.05 -3.49
C SER A 50 -35.91 -18.62 -3.43
N LYS A 51 -37.19 -18.48 -3.07
CA LYS A 51 -37.80 -17.15 -2.88
C LYS A 51 -37.14 -16.39 -1.72
N LEU A 52 -36.50 -15.27 -2.02
CA LEU A 52 -36.06 -14.27 -1.05
C LEU A 52 -37.16 -13.22 -0.86
N SER A 53 -37.55 -12.98 0.39
CA SER A 53 -38.44 -11.90 0.76
C SER A 53 -37.63 -10.75 1.36
N VAL A 54 -37.61 -9.61 0.68
CA VAL A 54 -36.91 -8.39 1.12
C VAL A 54 -37.95 -7.32 1.48
N PRO A 55 -37.85 -6.67 2.65
CA PRO A 55 -38.74 -5.57 3.03
C PRO A 55 -38.66 -4.37 2.05
N ARG A 56 -39.76 -3.65 1.86
CA ARG A 56 -39.86 -2.54 0.87
C ARG A 56 -39.04 -1.30 1.24
N ASP A 57 -38.66 -1.19 2.49
CA ASP A 57 -37.85 -0.12 3.09
C ASP A 57 -36.34 -0.33 2.90
N GLY A 58 -35.93 -1.41 2.23
CA GLY A 58 -34.54 -1.60 1.82
C GLY A 58 -34.15 -0.74 0.62
N GLU A 59 -32.94 -0.20 0.66
CA GLU A 59 -32.32 0.60 -0.40
C GLU A 59 -31.10 -0.12 -0.95
N LEU A 60 -31.01 -0.27 -2.27
CA LEU A 60 -29.81 -0.81 -2.90
C LEU A 60 -28.69 0.22 -2.91
N LYS A 61 -27.49 -0.19 -2.51
CA LYS A 61 -26.26 0.61 -2.59
C LYS A 61 -25.31 -0.01 -3.59
N GLY A 62 -24.74 0.79 -4.47
CA GLY A 62 -23.74 0.31 -5.44
C GLY A 62 -22.34 0.13 -4.83
N LEU A 63 -21.37 -0.11 -5.71
CA LEU A 63 -19.96 -0.42 -5.44
C LEU A 63 -19.23 0.50 -4.44
N PHE A 64 -19.71 1.72 -4.22
CA PHE A 64 -19.16 2.60 -3.18
C PHE A 64 -19.38 2.05 -1.76
N ASP A 65 -20.53 1.41 -1.54
CA ASP A 65 -21.01 0.98 -0.23
C ASP A 65 -21.52 -0.48 -0.24
N SER A 66 -20.84 -1.32 -1.02
CA SER A 66 -21.03 -2.76 -1.08
C SER A 66 -19.69 -3.47 -0.98
N VAL A 67 -19.72 -4.79 -0.78
CA VAL A 67 -18.56 -5.67 -0.89
C VAL A 67 -18.31 -6.00 -2.35
N ALA A 68 -19.37 -6.36 -3.09
CA ALA A 68 -19.38 -6.57 -4.53
C ALA A 68 -20.70 -6.03 -5.11
N GLY A 69 -20.81 -5.84 -6.43
CA GLY A 69 -22.05 -5.46 -7.11
C GLY A 69 -22.90 -4.40 -6.38
N GLN A 70 -24.00 -4.85 -5.76
CA GLN A 70 -24.86 -4.03 -4.91
C GLN A 70 -25.09 -4.68 -3.54
N SER A 71 -25.18 -3.86 -2.49
CA SER A 71 -25.66 -4.30 -1.18
C SER A 71 -27.09 -3.81 -0.94
N ILE A 72 -27.78 -4.42 0.03
CA ILE A 72 -29.08 -3.93 0.52
C ILE A 72 -28.90 -3.29 1.89
N SER A 73 -29.36 -2.05 2.06
CA SER A 73 -29.25 -1.27 3.29
C SER A 73 -30.61 -0.86 3.84
N PHE A 74 -30.73 -0.82 5.16
CA PHE A 74 -31.93 -0.40 5.87
C PHE A 74 -31.58 0.66 6.90
N SER A 75 -32.20 1.84 6.78
CA SER A 75 -32.11 2.85 7.86
C SER A 75 -32.84 2.38 9.11
N LYS A 76 -33.97 1.68 8.93
CA LYS A 76 -34.75 1.01 9.98
C LYS A 76 -35.63 -0.08 9.36
N MET A 77 -35.33 -1.35 9.64
CA MET A 77 -36.03 -2.50 9.08
C MET A 77 -37.48 -2.57 9.59
N SER A 78 -38.45 -2.68 8.67
CA SER A 78 -39.85 -2.95 9.01
C SER A 78 -40.12 -4.43 9.33
N ALA A 79 -39.31 -5.32 8.75
CA ALA A 79 -39.35 -6.77 8.89
C ALA A 79 -37.95 -7.34 8.54
N PRO A 80 -37.62 -8.58 8.90
CA PRO A 80 -36.37 -9.21 8.46
C PRO A 80 -36.40 -9.59 6.98
N ILE A 81 -35.22 -9.66 6.34
CA ILE A 81 -35.07 -10.39 5.07
C ILE A 81 -35.30 -11.87 5.39
N THR A 82 -36.10 -12.58 4.59
CA THR A 82 -36.40 -14.00 4.83
C THR A 82 -36.03 -14.84 3.62
N VAL A 83 -35.17 -15.83 3.85
CA VAL A 83 -34.91 -16.92 2.90
C VAL A 83 -35.85 -18.08 3.23
N GLY A 84 -36.74 -18.39 2.29
CA GLY A 84 -37.70 -19.48 2.43
C GLY A 84 -37.16 -20.85 2.01
N ASP A 85 -37.90 -21.90 2.38
CA ASP A 85 -37.72 -23.27 1.92
C ASP A 85 -36.34 -23.88 2.20
N ALA A 86 -35.69 -23.44 3.29
CA ALA A 86 -34.48 -24.08 3.79
C ALA A 86 -34.80 -25.50 4.28
N ALA A 87 -33.92 -26.45 3.98
CA ALA A 87 -34.08 -27.84 4.42
C ALA A 87 -34.17 -27.90 5.96
N GLN A 88 -35.22 -28.52 6.51
CA GLN A 88 -35.42 -28.59 7.97
C GLN A 88 -34.56 -29.66 8.64
N SER A 89 -34.04 -30.63 7.87
CA SER A 89 -33.17 -31.71 8.35
C SER A 89 -31.97 -31.92 7.42
N GLY A 90 -30.88 -32.48 7.95
CA GLY A 90 -29.63 -32.67 7.20
C GLY A 90 -28.67 -31.47 7.30
N PRO A 91 -27.56 -31.47 6.58
CA PRO A 91 -26.61 -30.35 6.65
C PRO A 91 -27.10 -29.12 5.88
N LEU A 92 -26.71 -27.92 6.33
CA LEU A 92 -27.04 -26.64 5.68
C LEU A 92 -25.98 -25.61 6.07
N SER A 93 -25.55 -24.76 5.15
CA SER A 93 -24.69 -23.62 5.51
C SER A 93 -25.20 -22.35 4.87
N PHE A 94 -24.93 -21.24 5.51
CA PHE A 94 -25.13 -19.93 4.91
C PHE A 94 -24.01 -18.99 5.30
N ALA A 95 -23.69 -18.09 4.37
CA ALA A 95 -22.63 -17.10 4.48
C ALA A 95 -23.13 -15.78 3.90
N PHE A 96 -22.71 -14.66 4.47
CA PHE A 96 -23.14 -13.33 4.05
C PHE A 96 -22.23 -12.27 4.66
N TRP A 97 -22.22 -11.09 4.07
CA TRP A 97 -21.60 -9.91 4.67
C TRP A 97 -22.64 -9.08 5.41
N VAL A 98 -22.23 -8.50 6.53
CA VAL A 98 -23.04 -7.57 7.32
C VAL A 98 -22.23 -6.34 7.69
N LYS A 99 -22.88 -5.18 7.65
CA LYS A 99 -22.36 -3.90 8.13
C LYS A 99 -23.47 -3.21 8.93
N THR A 100 -23.13 -2.65 10.09
CA THR A 100 -24.05 -1.81 10.87
C THR A 100 -23.32 -0.60 11.43
N ASP A 101 -23.98 0.55 11.47
CA ASP A 101 -23.52 1.73 12.22
C ASP A 101 -24.15 1.82 13.61
N ASP A 102 -25.29 1.14 13.81
CA ASP A 102 -25.94 1.04 15.11
C ASP A 102 -25.41 -0.19 15.85
N LEU A 103 -24.52 0.06 16.81
CA LEU A 103 -24.00 -0.96 17.73
C LEU A 103 -24.47 -0.71 19.17
N ALA A 104 -25.48 0.15 19.36
CA ALA A 104 -26.03 0.44 20.67
C ALA A 104 -27.01 -0.67 21.09
N GLY A 105 -26.63 -1.48 22.06
CA GLY A 105 -27.47 -2.56 22.58
C GLY A 105 -27.41 -3.84 21.75
N GLU A 106 -28.49 -4.63 21.79
CA GLU A 106 -28.59 -5.91 21.09
C GLU A 106 -29.09 -5.72 19.65
N VAL A 107 -28.30 -6.16 18.68
CA VAL A 107 -28.63 -6.11 17.25
C VAL A 107 -28.71 -7.53 16.70
N VAL A 108 -29.91 -7.97 16.33
CA VAL A 108 -30.11 -9.29 15.71
C VAL A 108 -29.57 -9.28 14.29
N ILE A 109 -28.54 -10.09 14.03
CA ILE A 109 -27.89 -10.20 12.71
C ILE A 109 -28.60 -11.23 11.84
N CYS A 110 -28.84 -12.43 12.38
CA CYS A 110 -29.64 -13.45 11.72
C CYS A 110 -30.28 -14.39 12.75
N SER A 111 -31.37 -15.04 12.38
CA SER A 111 -32.13 -15.90 13.28
C SER A 111 -32.94 -16.97 12.55
N ASP A 112 -33.39 -17.94 13.32
CA ASP A 112 -34.47 -18.83 12.92
C ASP A 112 -35.83 -18.13 13.07
N SER A 113 -36.72 -18.31 12.08
CA SER A 113 -38.04 -17.66 12.09
C SER A 113 -38.97 -18.06 13.25
N LYS A 114 -38.72 -19.19 13.92
CA LYS A 114 -39.47 -19.65 15.10
C LYS A 114 -38.77 -19.31 16.42
N GLY A 115 -37.66 -18.56 16.37
CA GLY A 115 -36.88 -18.21 17.55
C GLY A 115 -36.06 -19.37 18.13
N ALA A 116 -35.82 -20.43 17.35
CA ALA A 116 -35.00 -21.56 17.80
C ALA A 116 -33.54 -21.17 18.06
N TRP A 117 -33.01 -20.20 17.31
CA TRP A 117 -31.72 -19.58 17.56
C TRP A 117 -31.65 -18.17 16.97
N ALA A 118 -30.70 -17.38 17.46
CA ALA A 118 -30.36 -16.07 16.91
C ALA A 118 -28.86 -15.78 17.10
N LEU A 119 -28.24 -15.22 16.08
CA LEU A 119 -26.94 -14.55 16.16
C LEU A 119 -27.17 -13.06 16.35
N GLN A 120 -26.59 -12.48 17.38
CA GLN A 120 -26.78 -11.08 17.75
C GLN A 120 -25.45 -10.44 18.11
N HIS A 121 -25.31 -9.15 17.82
CA HIS A 121 -24.24 -8.34 18.41
C HIS A 121 -24.71 -7.77 19.75
N SER A 122 -23.86 -7.82 20.77
CA SER A 122 -24.12 -7.31 22.12
C SER A 122 -22.84 -6.72 22.73
N ASN A 123 -22.91 -6.27 23.99
CA ASN A 123 -21.74 -5.81 24.75
C ASN A 123 -20.70 -6.92 24.99
N GLU A 124 -21.09 -8.20 24.85
CA GLU A 124 -20.22 -9.38 24.96
C GLU A 124 -19.65 -9.84 23.60
N GLY A 125 -20.09 -9.21 22.50
CA GLY A 125 -19.63 -9.49 21.13
C GLY A 125 -20.72 -10.11 20.31
N LEU A 126 -20.33 -10.85 19.27
CA LEU A 126 -21.25 -11.71 18.55
C LEU A 126 -21.63 -12.92 19.42
N VAL A 127 -22.91 -13.08 19.69
CA VAL A 127 -23.47 -14.14 20.52
C VAL A 127 -24.43 -14.97 19.69
N LEU A 128 -24.13 -16.25 19.52
CA LEU A 128 -25.05 -17.23 18.96
C LEU A 128 -25.79 -17.92 20.13
N GLU A 129 -27.08 -17.66 20.25
CA GLU A 129 -27.94 -18.26 21.27
C GLU A 129 -28.93 -19.23 20.62
N ALA A 130 -29.07 -20.43 21.17
CA ALA A 130 -30.09 -21.40 20.78
C ALA A 130 -30.99 -21.79 21.95
N GLN A 131 -32.27 -22.07 21.65
CA GLN A 131 -33.25 -22.58 22.60
C GLN A 131 -33.25 -24.10 22.64
N LYS A 132 -33.23 -24.67 23.85
CA LYS A 132 -33.40 -26.09 24.13
C LYS A 132 -34.52 -26.26 25.15
N GLY A 133 -35.77 -26.35 24.67
CA GLY A 133 -36.94 -26.30 25.53
C GLY A 133 -37.08 -24.90 26.16
N SER A 134 -37.11 -24.81 27.48
CA SER A 134 -37.11 -23.52 28.21
C SER A 134 -35.71 -22.98 28.52
N ALA A 135 -34.65 -23.76 28.27
CA ALA A 135 -33.27 -23.36 28.52
C ALA A 135 -32.63 -22.70 27.29
N LYS A 136 -31.69 -21.79 27.53
CA LYS A 136 -30.87 -21.13 26.49
C LYS A 136 -29.43 -21.63 26.57
N THR A 137 -28.83 -21.93 25.44
CA THR A 137 -27.39 -22.22 25.34
C THR A 137 -26.74 -21.17 24.46
N ARG A 138 -25.55 -20.69 24.84
CA ARG A 138 -24.89 -19.56 24.20
C ARG A 138 -23.47 -19.92 23.79
N LEU A 139 -23.08 -19.41 22.62
CA LEU A 139 -21.70 -19.31 22.17
C LEU A 139 -21.37 -17.82 22.05
N ASN A 140 -20.45 -17.35 22.91
CA ASN A 140 -19.93 -15.99 22.85
C ASN A 140 -18.68 -16.00 21.96
N ALA A 141 -18.79 -15.43 20.76
CA ALA A 141 -17.64 -15.23 19.89
C ALA A 141 -16.83 -14.05 20.39
N ASP A 142 -15.52 -14.26 20.51
CA ASP A 142 -14.54 -13.20 20.72
C ASP A 142 -14.39 -12.38 19.42
N TYR A 143 -15.42 -11.59 19.09
CA TYR A 143 -15.46 -10.73 17.93
C TYR A 143 -16.42 -9.52 18.08
N PHE A 144 -15.78 -8.35 17.91
CA PHE A 144 -16.25 -6.98 17.67
C PHE A 144 -16.86 -6.70 16.29
N LEU A 145 -18.18 -6.51 16.13
CA LEU A 145 -18.59 -5.69 14.97
C LEU A 145 -18.04 -4.28 15.19
N THR A 146 -17.52 -3.67 14.12
CA THR A 146 -17.06 -2.28 14.13
C THR A 146 -18.03 -1.46 13.30
N ALA A 147 -18.47 -0.32 13.83
CA ALA A 147 -19.40 0.56 13.13
C ALA A 147 -18.89 0.89 11.73
N GLY A 148 -19.76 0.75 10.73
CA GLY A 148 -19.46 1.06 9.33
C GLY A 148 -18.50 0.10 8.62
N LYS A 149 -18.06 -1.00 9.26
CA LYS A 149 -17.20 -2.02 8.64
C LYS A 149 -17.96 -3.29 8.29
N TRP A 150 -17.73 -3.78 7.08
CA TRP A 150 -18.21 -5.08 6.62
C TRP A 150 -17.52 -6.23 7.37
N SER A 151 -18.31 -7.18 7.85
CA SER A 151 -17.84 -8.46 8.41
C SER A 151 -18.53 -9.60 7.68
N HIS A 152 -17.78 -10.61 7.28
CA HIS A 152 -18.32 -11.83 6.70
C HIS A 152 -18.69 -12.80 7.82
N VAL A 153 -19.91 -13.29 7.81
CA VAL A 153 -20.44 -14.22 8.82
C VAL A 153 -20.90 -15.48 8.10
N ALA A 154 -20.54 -16.64 8.65
CA ALA A 154 -21.11 -17.90 8.19
C ALA A 154 -21.51 -18.80 9.37
N ILE A 155 -22.62 -19.51 9.20
CA ILE A 155 -23.08 -20.54 10.11
C ILE A 155 -23.16 -21.85 9.33
N VAL A 156 -22.40 -22.85 9.78
CA VAL A 156 -22.34 -24.19 9.20
C VAL A 156 -23.10 -25.15 10.11
N LEU A 157 -24.22 -25.67 9.62
CA LEU A 157 -25.03 -26.66 10.33
C LEU A 157 -24.70 -28.07 9.82
N SER A 158 -24.05 -28.86 10.66
CA SER A 158 -23.71 -30.27 10.40
C SER A 158 -24.67 -31.17 11.17
N GLY A 159 -25.93 -31.22 10.74
CA GLY A 159 -27.00 -31.85 11.52
C GLY A 159 -27.50 -30.90 12.61
N THR A 160 -27.24 -31.21 13.88
CA THR A 160 -27.65 -30.39 15.04
C THR A 160 -26.53 -29.53 15.62
N GLN A 161 -25.30 -29.65 15.12
CA GLN A 161 -24.18 -28.78 15.51
C GLN A 161 -24.13 -27.56 14.59
N ALA A 162 -23.94 -26.38 15.15
CA ALA A 162 -23.77 -25.12 14.46
C ALA A 162 -22.37 -24.54 14.72
N ASP A 163 -21.56 -24.41 13.68
CA ASP A 163 -20.25 -23.76 13.75
C ASP A 163 -20.37 -22.32 13.25
N LEU A 164 -19.94 -21.36 14.08
CA LEU A 164 -19.94 -19.93 13.74
C LEU A 164 -18.57 -19.51 13.23
N TYR A 165 -18.53 -18.99 12.02
CA TYR A 165 -17.35 -18.40 11.40
C TYR A 165 -17.55 -16.90 11.23
N VAL A 166 -16.49 -16.14 11.49
CA VAL A 166 -16.45 -14.69 11.22
C VAL A 166 -15.14 -14.35 10.53
N ASN A 167 -15.24 -13.75 9.34
CA ASN A 167 -14.14 -13.49 8.42
C ASN A 167 -13.35 -14.77 8.17
N SER A 168 -14.03 -15.86 7.80
CA SER A 168 -13.49 -17.22 7.59
C SER A 168 -12.88 -17.94 8.81
N ARG A 169 -12.70 -17.28 9.95
CA ARG A 169 -12.18 -17.90 11.18
C ARG A 169 -13.30 -18.51 12.02
N LEU A 170 -13.15 -19.78 12.42
CA LEU A 170 -14.04 -20.44 13.37
C LEU A 170 -13.98 -19.72 14.73
N ARG A 171 -15.14 -19.31 15.25
CA ARG A 171 -15.29 -18.69 16.58
C ARG A 171 -15.76 -19.68 17.64
N GLY A 172 -16.44 -20.74 17.21
CA GLY A 172 -16.81 -21.85 18.06
C GLY A 172 -18.02 -22.61 17.52
N SER A 173 -18.49 -23.55 18.32
CA SER A 173 -19.53 -24.49 17.95
C SER A 173 -20.61 -24.53 19.03
N LEU A 174 -21.86 -24.72 18.61
CA LEU A 174 -23.01 -24.90 19.49
C LEU A 174 -23.76 -26.18 19.10
N ASP A 175 -24.02 -27.05 20.07
CA ASP A 175 -24.73 -28.30 19.84
C ASP A 175 -26.25 -28.16 20.03
N ALA A 176 -27.00 -29.14 19.52
CA ALA A 176 -28.44 -29.26 19.66
C ALA A 176 -29.24 -28.05 19.14
N VAL A 177 -28.75 -27.39 18.09
CA VAL A 177 -29.41 -26.26 17.43
C VAL A 177 -30.55 -26.78 16.55
N ALA A 178 -31.79 -26.47 16.94
CA ALA A 178 -32.98 -26.74 16.13
C ALA A 178 -33.13 -25.70 15.00
N ARG A 179 -33.84 -26.04 13.92
CA ARG A 179 -34.07 -25.10 12.82
C ARG A 179 -35.45 -25.26 12.20
N SER A 180 -36.00 -24.15 11.69
CA SER A 180 -37.19 -24.11 10.86
C SER A 180 -36.84 -24.07 9.37
N SER A 181 -37.86 -23.98 8.51
CA SER A 181 -37.70 -23.84 7.07
C SER A 181 -37.38 -22.42 6.61
N ARG A 182 -37.24 -21.46 7.53
CA ARG A 182 -37.01 -20.05 7.18
C ARG A 182 -35.91 -19.44 8.04
N ILE A 183 -34.91 -18.90 7.36
CA ILE A 183 -33.80 -18.15 7.97
C ILE A 183 -34.06 -16.67 7.74
N GLN A 184 -33.87 -15.88 8.79
CA GLN A 184 -34.10 -14.45 8.81
C GLN A 184 -32.79 -13.69 8.99
N PHE A 185 -32.65 -12.56 8.31
CA PHE A 185 -31.51 -11.66 8.40
C PHE A 185 -32.01 -10.28 8.82
N GLY A 186 -31.42 -9.75 9.87
CA GLY A 186 -31.93 -8.61 10.62
C GLY A 186 -33.17 -8.94 11.45
N ALA A 187 -33.78 -7.91 12.04
CA ALA A 187 -35.05 -8.00 12.75
C ALA A 187 -35.85 -6.70 12.57
N ALA A 188 -37.17 -6.76 12.80
CA ALA A 188 -37.99 -5.55 12.81
C ALA A 188 -37.46 -4.56 13.87
N GLY A 189 -37.23 -3.31 13.45
CA GLY A 189 -36.67 -2.26 14.28
C GLY A 189 -35.14 -2.11 14.20
N ALA A 190 -34.41 -3.08 13.62
CA ALA A 190 -32.97 -2.96 13.42
C ALA A 190 -32.65 -1.74 12.55
N ALA A 191 -31.74 -0.88 13.01
CA ALA A 191 -31.39 0.37 12.35
C ALA A 191 -29.99 0.32 11.73
N ALA A 192 -29.80 1.11 10.67
CA ALA A 192 -28.53 1.30 9.96
C ALA A 192 -27.76 0.00 9.64
N ILE A 193 -28.47 -1.06 9.22
CA ILE A 193 -27.91 -2.38 8.92
C ILE A 193 -27.94 -2.67 7.43
N SER A 194 -26.89 -3.27 6.91
CA SER A 194 -26.73 -3.64 5.50
C SER A 194 -26.26 -5.08 5.36
N PHE A 195 -26.69 -5.74 4.28
CA PHE A 195 -26.32 -7.10 3.93
C PHE A 195 -25.82 -7.17 2.49
N ASP A 196 -24.88 -8.07 2.24
CA ASP A 196 -24.33 -8.32 0.91
C ASP A 196 -23.95 -9.80 0.73
N GLU A 197 -23.87 -10.27 -0.51
CA GLU A 197 -23.41 -11.60 -0.93
C GLU A 197 -24.01 -12.75 -0.08
N LEU A 198 -25.35 -12.80 0.04
CA LEU A 198 -26.02 -13.84 0.81
C LEU A 198 -25.99 -15.18 0.06
N ARG A 199 -25.37 -16.19 0.64
CA ARG A 199 -25.21 -17.53 0.05
C ARG A 199 -25.84 -18.60 0.93
N LEU A 200 -26.54 -19.54 0.31
CA LEU A 200 -27.14 -20.70 0.97
C LEU A 200 -26.69 -22.00 0.30
N TYR A 201 -26.23 -22.95 1.09
CA TYR A 201 -25.71 -24.23 0.64
C TYR A 201 -26.50 -25.39 1.24
N ASN A 202 -26.80 -26.44 0.45
CA ASN A 202 -27.50 -27.65 0.92
C ASN A 202 -26.57 -28.66 1.60
N ARG A 203 -25.43 -28.20 2.11
CA ARG A 203 -24.43 -29.01 2.81
C ARG A 203 -23.70 -28.21 3.87
N ALA A 204 -22.92 -28.93 4.68
CA ALA A 204 -21.94 -28.34 5.57
C ALA A 204 -20.72 -27.98 4.73
N ILE A 205 -20.43 -26.70 4.59
CA ILE A 205 -19.24 -26.23 3.88
C ILE A 205 -18.04 -26.23 4.84
N GLY A 206 -16.92 -26.78 4.40
CA GLY A 206 -15.70 -26.82 5.21
C GLY A 206 -15.00 -25.46 5.24
N ALA A 207 -14.14 -25.26 6.25
CA ALA A 207 -13.36 -24.05 6.42
C ALA A 207 -12.57 -23.60 5.17
N PRO A 208 -11.94 -24.49 4.36
CA PRO A 208 -11.24 -24.07 3.15
C PRO A 208 -12.14 -23.39 2.11
N VAL A 209 -13.36 -23.90 1.92
CA VAL A 209 -14.33 -23.31 0.98
C VAL A 209 -14.80 -21.94 1.49
N LEU A 210 -15.04 -21.81 2.80
CA LEU A 210 -15.40 -20.53 3.41
C LEU A 210 -14.30 -19.49 3.32
N ALA A 211 -13.04 -19.90 3.50
CA ALA A 211 -11.89 -19.03 3.33
C ALA A 211 -11.79 -18.54 1.87
N GLU A 212 -11.96 -19.43 0.90
CA GLU A 212 -11.93 -19.06 -0.52
C GLU A 212 -13.05 -18.07 -0.89
N VAL A 213 -14.29 -18.30 -0.46
CA VAL A 213 -15.42 -17.38 -0.69
C VAL A 213 -15.12 -16.00 -0.07
N TYR A 214 -14.69 -15.99 1.19
CA TYR A 214 -14.31 -14.76 1.89
C TYR A 214 -13.21 -13.99 1.15
N GLU A 215 -12.15 -14.68 0.74
CA GLU A 215 -11.00 -14.09 0.06
C GLU A 215 -11.37 -13.52 -1.31
N GLN A 216 -12.18 -14.24 -2.09
CA GLN A 216 -12.63 -13.78 -3.40
C GLN A 216 -13.48 -12.53 -3.29
N GLU A 217 -14.49 -12.52 -2.43
CA GLU A 217 -15.39 -11.36 -2.28
C GLU A 217 -14.67 -10.15 -1.67
N ARG A 218 -13.73 -10.38 -0.75
CA ARG A 218 -12.98 -9.30 -0.09
C ARG A 218 -11.96 -8.63 -1.00
N TYR A 219 -11.39 -9.34 -1.95
CA TYR A 219 -10.27 -8.89 -2.76
C TYR A 219 -10.58 -8.89 -4.28
N ASP A 220 -11.85 -8.90 -4.68
CA ASP A 220 -12.21 -8.79 -6.11
C ASP A 220 -12.10 -7.35 -6.63
N ILE A 221 -10.99 -7.05 -7.29
CA ILE A 221 -10.73 -5.76 -7.94
C ILE A 221 -10.43 -5.85 -9.44
N PHE A 222 -10.50 -7.05 -10.02
CA PHE A 222 -10.04 -7.31 -11.39
C PHE A 222 -11.18 -7.38 -12.41
N GLY A 223 -12.43 -7.23 -11.98
CA GLY A 223 -13.55 -6.93 -12.87
C GLY A 223 -13.45 -5.54 -13.52
N ASP A 224 -14.26 -5.27 -14.55
CA ASP A 224 -14.35 -3.95 -15.18
C ASP A 224 -14.66 -2.86 -14.15
N GLU A 225 -15.59 -3.15 -13.25
CA GLU A 225 -15.92 -2.37 -12.06
C GLU A 225 -15.51 -3.13 -10.79
N TYR A 226 -15.29 -2.41 -9.69
CA TYR A 226 -14.95 -3.01 -8.40
C TYR A 226 -15.31 -2.09 -7.23
N SER A 227 -15.57 -2.70 -6.07
CA SER A 227 -16.02 -1.96 -4.91
C SER A 227 -14.91 -1.15 -4.26
N ARG A 228 -15.31 -0.07 -3.58
CA ARG A 228 -14.40 0.67 -2.68
C ARG A 228 -13.85 -0.25 -1.60
N PHE A 229 -14.67 -1.17 -1.09
CA PHE A 229 -14.30 -2.13 -0.05
C PHE A 229 -13.15 -3.05 -0.50
N ALA A 230 -13.23 -3.60 -1.72
CA ALA A 230 -12.22 -4.51 -2.24
C ALA A 230 -10.87 -3.81 -2.48
N LEU A 231 -10.90 -2.58 -3.00
CA LEU A 231 -9.71 -1.74 -3.12
C LEU A 231 -9.12 -1.43 -1.74
N GLN A 232 -9.94 -0.97 -0.79
CA GLN A 232 -9.47 -0.63 0.56
C GLN A 232 -8.87 -1.85 1.27
N SER A 233 -9.42 -3.05 1.05
CA SER A 233 -8.89 -4.30 1.61
C SER A 233 -7.47 -4.58 1.12
N HIS A 234 -7.14 -4.27 -0.15
CA HIS A 234 -5.76 -4.33 -0.65
C HIS A 234 -4.88 -3.27 0.02
N LEU A 235 -5.35 -2.03 0.10
CA LEU A 235 -4.62 -0.90 0.68
C LEU A 235 -4.29 -1.12 2.17
N ASP A 236 -5.18 -1.80 2.91
CA ASP A 236 -4.98 -2.16 4.32
C ASP A 236 -3.85 -3.17 4.54
N ARG A 237 -3.43 -3.90 3.50
CA ARG A 237 -2.34 -4.88 3.51
C ARG A 237 -1.18 -4.48 2.60
N ALA A 238 -0.94 -3.18 2.50
CA ALA A 238 0.11 -2.58 1.68
C ALA A 238 1.44 -2.46 2.43
N LEU A 239 2.54 -2.81 1.75
CA LEU A 239 3.91 -2.57 2.21
C LEU A 239 4.61 -1.53 1.33
N PHE A 240 5.43 -0.70 1.97
CA PHE A 240 6.37 0.18 1.28
C PHE A 240 7.74 -0.51 1.12
N CYS A 241 8.12 -0.80 -0.13
CA CYS A 241 9.28 -1.61 -0.47
C CYS A 241 10.19 -0.88 -1.47
N GLN A 242 10.89 0.16 -1.05
CA GLN A 242 11.62 1.04 -1.98
C GLN A 242 12.78 0.32 -2.71
N ALA A 243 12.58 0.07 -4.01
CA ALA A 243 13.53 -0.59 -4.91
C ALA A 243 14.04 -1.92 -4.32
N ILE A 244 13.13 -2.70 -3.73
CA ILE A 244 13.49 -3.89 -2.96
C ILE A 244 14.10 -5.00 -3.83
N TYR A 245 13.74 -5.07 -5.11
CA TYR A 245 14.21 -6.05 -6.10
C TYR A 245 15.74 -6.10 -6.31
N MET A 246 16.47 -5.06 -5.91
CA MET A 246 17.92 -4.96 -6.05
C MET A 246 18.65 -4.90 -4.71
N ARG A 247 17.95 -5.13 -3.60
CA ARG A 247 18.53 -5.07 -2.25
C ARG A 247 19.27 -6.38 -1.91
N PRO A 248 20.28 -6.34 -1.04
CA PRO A 248 20.87 -7.55 -0.50
C PRO A 248 19.84 -8.37 0.29
N PHE A 249 20.16 -9.63 0.60
CA PHE A 249 19.33 -10.52 1.41
C PHE A 249 17.95 -10.86 0.81
N GLN A 250 17.87 -10.99 -0.52
CA GLN A 250 16.62 -11.31 -1.23
C GLN A 250 15.90 -12.52 -0.65
N ASP A 251 16.62 -13.58 -0.26
CA ASP A 251 16.00 -14.79 0.29
C ASP A 251 15.24 -14.52 1.59
N ASP A 252 15.79 -13.68 2.49
CA ASP A 252 15.12 -13.33 3.74
C ASP A 252 13.97 -12.34 3.53
N ILE A 253 14.10 -11.44 2.56
CA ILE A 253 13.01 -10.55 2.10
C ILE A 253 11.83 -11.39 1.59
N PHE A 254 12.10 -12.38 0.74
CA PHE A 254 11.07 -13.27 0.21
C PHE A 254 10.44 -14.15 1.31
N ARG A 255 11.25 -14.63 2.27
CA ARG A 255 10.74 -15.32 3.48
C ARG A 255 9.76 -14.43 4.26
N MET A 256 10.15 -13.18 4.52
CA MET A 256 9.29 -12.21 5.21
C MET A 256 7.97 -11.99 4.45
N PHE A 257 8.02 -11.85 3.12
CA PHE A 257 6.80 -11.72 2.32
C PHE A 257 5.89 -12.94 2.39
N GLY A 258 6.47 -14.16 2.38
CA GLY A 258 5.70 -15.39 2.57
C GLY A 258 5.07 -15.49 3.97
N ASN A 259 5.70 -14.91 4.99
CA ASN A 259 5.19 -14.93 6.36
C ASN A 259 4.12 -13.86 6.62
N VAL A 260 4.34 -12.62 6.15
CA VAL A 260 3.46 -11.47 6.37
C VAL A 260 2.26 -11.49 5.41
N GLN A 261 2.43 -12.07 4.21
CA GLN A 261 1.40 -12.18 3.17
C GLN A 261 0.73 -10.83 2.81
N PRO A 262 1.49 -9.87 2.25
CA PRO A 262 0.95 -8.58 1.82
C PRO A 262 0.07 -8.72 0.57
N ARG A 263 -0.89 -7.82 0.40
CA ARG A 263 -1.70 -7.74 -0.85
C ARG A 263 -1.11 -6.77 -1.86
N MET A 264 -0.29 -5.81 -1.42
CA MET A 264 0.38 -4.86 -2.31
C MET A 264 1.81 -4.57 -1.84
N LEU A 265 2.75 -4.53 -2.79
CA LEU A 265 4.11 -4.05 -2.57
C LEU A 265 4.32 -2.78 -3.40
N LEU A 266 4.33 -1.62 -2.76
CA LEU A 266 4.45 -0.36 -3.48
C LEU A 266 5.93 0.04 -3.63
N ALA A 267 6.27 0.54 -4.82
CA ALA A 267 7.63 0.84 -5.28
C ALA A 267 8.62 -0.33 -5.17
N ALA A 268 8.12 -1.57 -5.11
CA ALA A 268 8.91 -2.80 -5.03
C ALA A 268 9.97 -2.89 -6.12
N VAL A 269 9.56 -2.62 -7.37
CA VAL A 269 10.43 -2.59 -8.54
C VAL A 269 10.64 -1.16 -9.07
N GLY A 270 10.42 -0.17 -8.21
CA GLY A 270 10.47 1.25 -8.57
C GLY A 270 11.89 1.81 -8.71
N MET A 271 12.02 2.83 -9.56
CA MET A 271 13.28 3.47 -9.94
C MET A 271 13.61 4.79 -9.22
N TRP A 272 13.09 5.01 -8.01
CA TRP A 272 13.30 6.31 -7.34
C TRP A 272 14.79 6.56 -7.09
N GLY A 273 15.35 7.62 -7.66
CA GLY A 273 16.79 7.94 -7.55
C GLY A 273 17.69 7.05 -8.41
N HIS A 274 17.11 6.21 -9.26
CA HIS A 274 17.77 5.28 -10.18
C HIS A 274 17.19 5.39 -11.60
N VAL A 275 16.59 6.54 -11.94
CA VAL A 275 15.96 6.79 -13.25
C VAL A 275 16.96 6.74 -14.42
N ASP A 276 18.25 6.77 -14.12
CA ASP A 276 19.36 6.56 -15.04
C ASP A 276 19.65 5.08 -15.35
N GLN A 277 18.92 4.15 -14.72
CA GLN A 277 19.08 2.69 -14.87
C GLN A 277 17.91 2.03 -15.62
N PHE A 278 17.10 2.79 -16.39
CA PHE A 278 16.01 2.19 -17.18
C PHE A 278 16.61 1.48 -18.40
N ASP A 279 16.96 0.21 -18.24
CA ASP A 279 17.51 -0.62 -19.30
C ASP A 279 17.02 -2.08 -19.19
N GLU A 280 17.48 -2.91 -20.13
CA GLU A 280 17.10 -4.32 -20.17
C GLU A 280 17.60 -5.11 -18.94
N ALA A 281 18.72 -4.70 -18.33
CA ALA A 281 19.24 -5.34 -17.13
C ALA A 281 18.35 -5.05 -15.91
N TYR A 282 17.82 -3.83 -15.81
CA TYR A 282 16.76 -3.49 -14.86
C TYR A 282 15.51 -4.35 -15.10
N LEU A 283 14.97 -4.36 -16.33
CA LEU A 283 13.75 -5.11 -16.66
C LEU A 283 13.92 -6.61 -16.40
N GLN A 284 15.11 -7.16 -16.59
CA GLN A 284 15.40 -8.56 -16.25
C GLN A 284 15.30 -8.82 -14.73
N LYS A 285 15.79 -7.91 -13.88
CA LYS A 285 15.65 -8.03 -12.43
C LYS A 285 14.20 -7.87 -11.99
N VAL A 286 13.44 -6.99 -12.64
CA VAL A 286 11.98 -6.86 -12.42
C VAL A 286 11.30 -8.20 -12.70
N ARG A 287 11.57 -8.83 -13.86
CA ARG A 287 11.03 -10.17 -14.19
C ARG A 287 11.37 -11.22 -13.15
N GLN A 288 12.62 -11.28 -12.71
CA GLN A 288 13.05 -12.24 -11.70
C GLN A 288 12.33 -12.02 -10.35
N PHE A 289 12.20 -10.77 -9.92
CA PHE A 289 11.51 -10.42 -8.68
C PHE A 289 10.01 -10.75 -8.75
N CYS A 290 9.33 -10.36 -9.83
CA CYS A 290 7.92 -10.62 -10.03
C CYS A 290 7.62 -12.12 -10.14
N ASP A 291 8.43 -12.88 -10.90
CA ASP A 291 8.32 -14.34 -10.99
C ASP A 291 8.43 -14.97 -9.60
N ARG A 292 9.42 -14.54 -8.80
CA ARG A 292 9.64 -15.07 -7.46
C ARG A 292 8.52 -14.70 -6.48
N MET A 293 8.00 -13.48 -6.54
CA MET A 293 6.83 -13.09 -5.74
C MET A 293 5.60 -13.92 -6.10
N ASN A 294 5.37 -14.16 -7.39
CA ASN A 294 4.23 -14.96 -7.86
C ASN A 294 4.33 -16.43 -7.42
N GLU A 295 5.54 -16.99 -7.26
CA GLU A 295 5.75 -18.32 -6.65
C GLU A 295 5.41 -18.35 -5.16
N ILE A 296 5.69 -17.27 -4.42
CA ILE A 296 5.48 -17.17 -2.98
C ILE A 296 4.01 -16.89 -2.65
N ASN A 297 3.44 -15.89 -3.32
CA ASN A 297 2.06 -15.48 -3.15
C ASN A 297 1.53 -14.84 -4.45
N PRO A 298 0.77 -15.58 -5.28
CA PRO A 298 0.21 -15.07 -6.52
C PRO A 298 -0.87 -13.99 -6.32
N ASP A 299 -1.31 -13.72 -5.10
CA ASP A 299 -2.29 -12.67 -4.84
C ASP A 299 -1.67 -11.34 -4.41
N THR A 300 -0.35 -11.30 -4.21
CA THR A 300 0.35 -10.04 -3.97
C THR A 300 0.48 -9.28 -5.29
N LEU A 301 0.10 -8.00 -5.27
CA LEU A 301 0.31 -7.08 -6.39
C LEU A 301 1.67 -6.39 -6.27
N VAL A 302 2.50 -6.54 -7.30
CA VAL A 302 3.83 -5.91 -7.34
C VAL A 302 3.73 -4.56 -8.04
N GLY A 303 4.03 -3.49 -7.30
CA GLY A 303 4.03 -2.12 -7.81
C GLY A 303 5.38 -1.72 -8.40
N GLY A 304 5.34 -1.37 -9.68
CA GLY A 304 6.37 -0.58 -10.35
C GLY A 304 6.21 0.91 -10.09
N ALA A 305 7.18 1.69 -10.54
CA ALA A 305 7.10 3.15 -10.47
C ALA A 305 7.75 3.79 -11.70
N THR A 306 6.98 4.64 -12.37
CA THR A 306 7.37 5.42 -13.54
C THR A 306 7.33 6.89 -13.15
N PHE A 307 8.47 7.40 -12.74
CA PHE A 307 8.57 8.69 -12.06
C PHE A 307 8.28 9.86 -13.01
N LEU A 308 7.16 10.55 -12.79
CA LEU A 308 6.86 11.80 -13.48
C LEU A 308 7.52 13.02 -12.83
N ASP A 309 8.28 12.93 -11.73
CA ASP A 309 8.99 14.09 -11.16
C ASP A 309 10.38 14.31 -11.79
N THR A 310 11.00 13.25 -12.32
CA THR A 310 12.29 13.33 -13.01
C THR A 310 12.42 12.29 -14.14
N VAL A 311 12.97 12.69 -15.28
CA VAL A 311 13.43 11.82 -16.37
C VAL A 311 14.93 12.01 -16.60
N SER A 312 15.61 10.99 -17.13
CA SER A 312 17.08 11.01 -17.30
C SER A 312 17.49 11.45 -18.71
N ARG A 313 18.38 12.45 -18.77
CA ARG A 313 19.02 12.89 -20.02
C ARG A 313 19.87 11.79 -20.65
N ARG A 314 20.43 10.90 -19.83
CA ARG A 314 21.32 9.82 -20.30
C ARG A 314 20.54 8.66 -20.89
N VAL A 315 19.35 8.39 -20.38
CA VAL A 315 18.56 7.20 -20.72
C VAL A 315 17.62 7.43 -21.90
N LEU A 316 16.92 8.57 -21.94
CA LEU A 316 15.95 8.82 -23.01
C LEU A 316 16.57 8.64 -24.42
N PRO A 317 17.75 9.21 -24.72
CA PRO A 317 18.35 9.09 -26.04
C PRO A 317 18.91 7.70 -26.40
N THR A 318 18.99 6.75 -25.44
CA THR A 318 19.51 5.39 -25.71
C THR A 318 18.42 4.40 -26.06
N ILE A 319 17.15 4.75 -25.82
CA ILE A 319 16.01 3.87 -26.03
C ILE A 319 15.37 4.21 -27.37
N THR A 320 15.42 3.25 -28.31
CA THR A 320 14.65 3.34 -29.57
C THR A 320 13.18 3.15 -29.25
N ILE A 321 12.33 4.08 -29.69
CA ILE A 321 10.90 4.03 -29.41
C ILE A 321 10.27 2.89 -30.22
N PRO A 322 9.64 1.89 -29.58
CA PRO A 322 9.00 0.80 -30.30
C PRO A 322 7.72 1.22 -31.01
N ASP A 323 7.38 0.54 -32.11
CA ASP A 323 6.20 0.84 -32.95
C ASP A 323 4.89 0.92 -32.18
N TYR A 324 4.68 0.02 -31.22
CA TYR A 324 3.46 -0.02 -30.39
C TYR A 324 3.22 1.30 -29.62
N VAL A 325 4.28 2.08 -29.35
CA VAL A 325 4.16 3.39 -28.71
C VAL A 325 3.60 4.43 -29.68
N PHE A 326 3.99 4.41 -30.95
CA PHE A 326 3.41 5.29 -31.97
C PHE A 326 1.95 4.91 -32.27
N GLU A 327 1.70 3.61 -32.44
CA GLU A 327 0.36 3.04 -32.66
C GLU A 327 -0.60 3.42 -31.53
N ALA A 328 -0.17 3.26 -30.28
CA ALA A 328 -0.99 3.59 -29.11
C ALA A 328 -1.35 5.07 -29.02
N PHE A 329 -0.67 5.97 -29.75
CA PHE A 329 -0.94 7.41 -29.81
C PHE A 329 -1.48 7.88 -31.16
N ASP A 330 -1.82 6.96 -32.07
CA ASP A 330 -2.32 7.25 -33.41
C ASP A 330 -1.32 8.11 -34.22
N LEU A 331 -0.01 7.88 -33.99
CA LEU A 331 1.09 8.57 -34.67
C LEU A 331 1.67 7.71 -35.79
N PRO A 332 2.14 8.32 -36.89
CA PRO A 332 2.85 7.59 -37.93
C PRO A 332 4.16 7.02 -37.37
N ILE A 333 4.43 5.75 -37.68
CA ILE A 333 5.71 5.12 -37.38
C ILE A 333 6.77 5.78 -38.28
N PRO A 334 7.85 6.34 -37.71
CA PRO A 334 8.93 6.95 -38.49
C PRO A 334 9.59 5.93 -39.44
N ALA A 335 9.92 6.36 -40.67
CA ALA A 335 10.64 5.50 -41.61
C ALA A 335 12.05 5.11 -41.10
N GLU A 336 12.69 6.01 -40.36
CA GLU A 336 13.96 5.77 -39.68
C GLU A 336 13.70 5.70 -38.16
N PRO A 337 14.12 4.62 -37.47
CA PRO A 337 13.95 4.49 -36.03
C PRO A 337 14.56 5.67 -35.27
N ARG A 338 13.81 6.22 -34.31
CA ARG A 338 14.27 7.31 -33.44
C ARG A 338 14.24 6.92 -31.97
N THR A 339 15.01 7.64 -31.17
CA THR A 339 15.00 7.52 -29.71
C THR A 339 14.17 8.62 -29.05
N PHE A 340 14.02 8.56 -27.72
CA PHE A 340 13.34 9.61 -26.98
C PHE A 340 14.19 10.89 -26.91
N ASN A 341 13.55 12.04 -27.08
CA ASN A 341 14.17 13.35 -26.99
C ASN A 341 13.95 13.99 -25.61
N PHE A 342 15.01 14.02 -24.80
CA PHE A 342 14.97 14.62 -23.46
C PHE A 342 14.47 16.07 -23.45
N SER A 343 14.98 16.92 -24.34
CA SER A 343 14.61 18.36 -24.38
C SER A 343 13.15 18.58 -24.76
N GLU A 344 12.56 17.66 -25.53
CA GLU A 344 11.14 17.68 -25.87
C GLU A 344 10.24 17.05 -24.78
N ALA A 345 10.82 16.30 -23.84
CA ALA A 345 10.06 15.71 -22.74
C ALA A 345 9.95 16.63 -21.51
N VAL A 346 10.86 17.58 -21.30
CA VAL A 346 10.99 18.30 -19.99
C VAL A 346 10.46 19.74 -19.99
N LEU A 347 9.91 20.16 -18.84
CA LEU A 347 9.55 21.55 -18.53
C LEU A 347 10.75 22.32 -17.96
N VAL A 348 11.47 21.68 -17.03
CA VAL A 348 12.64 22.25 -16.35
C VAL A 348 13.79 21.28 -16.47
N ASP A 349 14.90 21.79 -16.97
CA ASP A 349 16.13 21.03 -17.14
C ASP A 349 17.05 21.25 -15.93
N ASN A 350 17.50 20.16 -15.30
CA ASN A 350 18.53 20.17 -14.27
C ASN A 350 19.83 19.54 -14.80
N ALA A 351 20.58 20.33 -15.56
CA ALA A 351 21.83 19.92 -16.18
C ALA A 351 22.91 19.43 -15.18
N ARG A 352 22.85 19.83 -13.90
CA ARG A 352 23.84 19.40 -12.89
C ARG A 352 23.74 17.92 -12.54
N ASN A 353 22.55 17.33 -12.69
CA ASN A 353 22.28 15.95 -12.28
C ASN A 353 21.89 15.05 -13.46
N ASP A 354 21.92 15.55 -14.70
CA ASP A 354 21.40 14.87 -15.89
C ASP A 354 19.92 14.45 -15.77
N LEU A 355 19.13 15.21 -15.01
CA LEU A 355 17.70 14.97 -14.80
C LEU A 355 16.86 16.16 -15.26
N GLY A 356 15.58 15.95 -15.56
CA GLY A 356 14.64 17.03 -15.83
C GLY A 356 13.22 16.68 -15.42
N LEU A 357 12.44 17.70 -15.04
CA LEU A 357 11.03 17.55 -14.71
C LEU A 357 10.24 17.36 -16.02
N PRO A 358 9.61 16.20 -16.28
CA PRO A 358 8.85 15.99 -17.51
C PRO A 358 7.62 16.91 -17.56
N ASP A 359 7.15 17.22 -18.78
CA ASP A 359 6.00 18.08 -19.04
C ASP A 359 4.89 17.30 -19.74
N MET A 360 3.84 16.92 -19.01
CA MET A 360 2.72 16.16 -19.57
C MET A 360 1.96 16.88 -20.69
N SER A 361 2.12 18.21 -20.83
CA SER A 361 1.56 18.91 -21.99
C SER A 361 2.30 18.62 -23.30
N LYS A 362 3.53 18.07 -23.23
CA LYS A 362 4.34 17.70 -24.39
C LYS A 362 4.13 16.23 -24.74
N LYS A 363 4.05 15.95 -26.06
CA LYS A 363 3.84 14.59 -26.55
C LYS A 363 4.95 13.63 -26.12
N GLU A 364 6.21 14.06 -26.16
CA GLU A 364 7.35 13.20 -25.82
C GLU A 364 7.30 12.69 -24.37
N ALA A 365 6.83 13.50 -23.41
CA ALA A 365 6.63 13.05 -22.03
C ALA A 365 5.51 12.02 -21.91
N GLN A 366 4.44 12.16 -22.70
CA GLN A 366 3.33 11.20 -22.75
C GLN A 366 3.80 9.85 -23.32
N LEU A 367 4.58 9.87 -24.39
CA LEU A 367 5.17 8.67 -24.99
C LEU A 367 6.09 7.96 -23.99
N TRP A 368 6.93 8.72 -23.27
CA TRP A 368 7.83 8.16 -22.25
C TRP A 368 7.07 7.49 -21.11
N LEU A 369 6.07 8.19 -20.54
CA LEU A 369 5.25 7.62 -19.47
C LEU A 369 4.59 6.31 -19.92
N PHE A 370 3.95 6.34 -21.10
CA PHE A 370 3.31 5.16 -21.67
C PHE A 370 4.30 4.00 -21.84
N TYR A 371 5.43 4.24 -22.49
CA TYR A 371 6.47 3.24 -22.72
C TYR A 371 6.99 2.64 -21.41
N ALA A 372 7.42 3.50 -20.47
CA ALA A 372 8.01 3.06 -19.22
C ALA A 372 7.02 2.25 -18.36
N SER A 373 5.73 2.61 -18.38
CA SER A 373 4.68 1.84 -17.71
C SER A 373 4.48 0.49 -18.38
N CYS A 374 4.36 0.45 -19.71
CA CYS A 374 4.15 -0.78 -20.46
C CYS A 374 5.30 -1.77 -20.27
N GLU A 375 6.55 -1.33 -20.29
CA GLU A 375 7.71 -2.21 -20.11
C GLU A 375 7.79 -2.82 -18.70
N GLN A 376 7.43 -2.07 -17.66
CA GLN A 376 7.35 -2.64 -16.30
C GLN A 376 6.21 -3.67 -16.17
N ILE A 377 5.04 -3.41 -16.78
CA ILE A 377 3.93 -4.39 -16.79
C ILE A 377 4.31 -5.64 -17.58
N LYS A 378 4.94 -5.50 -18.76
CA LYS A 378 5.48 -6.63 -19.53
C LYS A 378 6.51 -7.44 -18.75
N ALA A 379 7.27 -6.77 -17.87
CA ALA A 379 8.21 -7.40 -16.97
C ALA A 379 7.55 -8.09 -15.76
N GLY A 380 6.23 -8.00 -15.60
CA GLY A 380 5.47 -8.71 -14.57
C GLY A 380 5.01 -7.85 -13.39
N ALA A 381 5.18 -6.52 -13.43
CA ALA A 381 4.51 -5.65 -12.46
C ALA A 381 2.98 -5.68 -12.68
N ASP A 382 2.20 -5.53 -11.61
CA ASP A 382 0.73 -5.51 -11.66
C ASP A 382 0.15 -4.09 -11.51
N MET A 383 0.98 -3.15 -11.05
CA MET A 383 0.56 -1.77 -10.80
C MET A 383 1.70 -0.81 -11.14
N ILE A 384 1.33 0.43 -11.51
CA ILE A 384 2.30 1.47 -11.78
C ILE A 384 2.02 2.71 -10.93
N HIS A 385 3.01 3.08 -10.14
CA HIS A 385 3.05 4.38 -9.51
C HIS A 385 3.60 5.43 -10.49
N ILE A 386 2.78 6.40 -10.89
CA ILE A 386 3.16 7.43 -11.87
C ILE A 386 3.86 8.66 -11.25
N GLY A 387 4.27 8.59 -9.99
CA GLY A 387 5.10 9.60 -9.35
C GLY A 387 4.34 10.84 -8.83
N ILE A 388 5.10 11.89 -8.51
CA ILE A 388 4.59 13.19 -8.05
C ILE A 388 4.23 14.04 -9.27
N LEU A 389 2.96 14.45 -9.37
CA LEU A 389 2.38 15.04 -10.58
C LEU A 389 2.29 16.57 -10.54
N SER A 390 2.35 17.20 -9.37
CA SER A 390 2.12 18.65 -9.21
C SER A 390 3.01 19.49 -10.13
N GLY A 391 4.29 19.12 -10.29
CA GLY A 391 5.20 19.79 -11.21
C GLY A 391 4.95 19.42 -12.67
N SER A 392 4.86 18.14 -12.96
CA SER A 392 4.85 17.56 -14.32
C SER A 392 3.57 17.84 -15.09
N THR A 393 2.49 18.08 -14.37
CA THR A 393 1.18 18.39 -14.93
C THR A 393 0.84 19.88 -14.81
N LYS A 394 1.82 20.73 -14.46
CA LYS A 394 1.60 22.18 -14.26
C LYS A 394 1.10 22.88 -15.53
N LYS A 395 1.52 22.42 -16.71
CA LYS A 395 1.09 22.93 -18.02
C LYS A 395 -0.07 22.13 -18.64
N ASP A 396 -0.36 20.95 -18.11
CA ASP A 396 -1.48 20.10 -18.55
C ASP A 396 -2.81 20.60 -17.97
N LYS A 397 -3.50 21.46 -18.72
CA LYS A 397 -4.76 22.08 -18.31
C LYS A 397 -5.84 21.01 -18.13
N GLY A 398 -6.40 20.95 -16.93
CA GLY A 398 -7.43 19.96 -16.58
C GLY A 398 -6.92 18.52 -16.50
N LYS A 399 -5.59 18.31 -16.51
CA LYS A 399 -4.96 16.97 -16.47
C LYS A 399 -5.39 16.06 -17.62
N ARG A 400 -5.78 16.64 -18.76
CA ARG A 400 -6.34 15.91 -19.91
C ARG A 400 -5.31 15.03 -20.59
N ALA A 401 -4.08 15.54 -20.77
CA ALA A 401 -3.02 14.77 -21.39
C ALA A 401 -2.60 13.59 -20.50
N LEU A 402 -2.52 13.81 -19.19
CA LEU A 402 -2.31 12.74 -18.24
C LEU A 402 -3.43 11.69 -18.29
N ALA A 403 -4.70 12.13 -18.25
CA ALA A 403 -5.85 11.23 -18.29
C ALA A 403 -5.89 10.39 -19.57
N ASP A 404 -5.63 10.99 -20.73
CA ASP A 404 -5.54 10.25 -22.01
C ASP A 404 -4.37 9.27 -22.02
N THR A 405 -3.22 9.65 -21.47
CA THR A 405 -2.05 8.76 -21.37
C THR A 405 -2.35 7.56 -20.47
N VAL A 406 -2.94 7.77 -19.30
CA VAL A 406 -3.33 6.70 -18.37
C VAL A 406 -4.37 5.77 -19.01
N ARG A 407 -5.35 6.32 -19.74
CA ARG A 407 -6.31 5.52 -20.51
C ARG A 407 -5.61 4.64 -21.55
N ARG A 408 -4.63 5.17 -22.28
CA ARG A 408 -3.84 4.40 -23.25
C ARG A 408 -3.00 3.31 -22.57
N ILE A 409 -2.38 3.61 -21.43
CA ILE A 409 -1.65 2.61 -20.62
C ILE A 409 -2.58 1.46 -20.26
N ARG A 410 -3.77 1.73 -19.69
CA ARG A 410 -4.75 0.69 -19.35
C ARG A 410 -5.17 -0.13 -20.57
N ALA A 411 -5.54 0.54 -21.67
CA ALA A 411 -5.95 -0.13 -22.90
C ALA A 411 -4.88 -1.09 -23.47
N TYR A 412 -3.60 -0.76 -23.31
CA TYR A 412 -2.49 -1.61 -23.74
C TYR A 412 -2.12 -2.68 -22.70
N CYS A 413 -2.08 -2.30 -21.42
CA CYS A 413 -1.55 -3.11 -20.33
C CYS A 413 -2.56 -4.09 -19.73
N ASP A 414 -3.84 -3.75 -19.64
CA ASP A 414 -4.86 -4.60 -19.02
C ASP A 414 -4.88 -6.01 -19.67
N PRO A 415 -4.93 -6.16 -21.02
CA PRO A 415 -5.00 -7.47 -21.67
C PRO A 415 -3.73 -8.32 -21.54
N ILE A 416 -2.57 -7.70 -21.27
CA ILE A 416 -1.29 -8.41 -21.11
C ILE A 416 -0.88 -8.57 -19.64
N SER A 417 -1.57 -7.88 -18.73
CA SER A 417 -1.31 -7.99 -17.30
C SER A 417 -1.74 -9.35 -16.78
N ARG A 418 -1.04 -9.83 -15.76
CA ARG A 418 -1.27 -11.14 -15.15
C ARG A 418 -2.68 -11.32 -14.58
N LYS A 419 -3.29 -10.23 -14.11
CA LYS A 419 -4.61 -10.21 -13.48
C LYS A 419 -5.72 -9.66 -14.39
N GLY A 420 -5.41 -9.36 -15.66
CA GLY A 420 -6.36 -8.80 -16.62
C GLY A 420 -6.71 -7.33 -16.39
N LYS A 421 -6.13 -6.69 -15.37
CA LYS A 421 -6.29 -5.28 -15.04
C LYS A 421 -5.09 -4.78 -14.25
N ILE A 422 -4.63 -3.56 -14.55
CA ILE A 422 -3.59 -2.88 -13.78
C ILE A 422 -4.16 -1.79 -12.87
N LEU A 423 -3.48 -1.52 -11.75
CA LEU A 423 -3.75 -0.35 -10.93
C LEU A 423 -2.74 0.77 -11.19
N ILE A 424 -3.20 2.01 -11.14
CA ILE A 424 -2.43 3.23 -11.30
C ILE A 424 -2.53 4.05 -10.02
N SER A 425 -1.38 4.44 -9.48
CA SER A 425 -1.33 5.32 -8.31
C SER A 425 -0.48 6.55 -8.53
N SER A 426 -0.74 7.62 -7.77
CA SER A 426 0.04 8.86 -7.84
C SER A 426 0.41 9.40 -6.48
N GLY A 427 1.48 10.20 -6.45
CA GLY A 427 1.89 10.97 -5.29
C GLY A 427 1.18 12.32 -5.27
N ASN A 428 1.89 13.34 -4.81
CA ASN A 428 1.36 14.70 -4.73
C ASN A 428 0.88 15.23 -6.09
N CYS A 429 -0.40 15.63 -6.15
CA CYS A 429 -1.03 16.25 -7.32
C CYS A 429 -2.07 17.28 -6.86
N VAL A 430 -1.65 18.50 -6.53
CA VAL A 430 -2.59 19.54 -6.07
C VAL A 430 -3.43 20.03 -7.25
N ASN A 431 -4.74 19.83 -7.17
CA ASN A 431 -5.70 20.34 -8.13
C ASN A 431 -6.01 21.83 -7.87
N ARG A 432 -6.81 22.44 -8.75
CA ARG A 432 -7.14 23.88 -8.68
C ARG A 432 -7.83 24.31 -7.37
N ASN A 433 -8.43 23.36 -6.63
CA ASN A 433 -9.14 23.61 -5.38
C ASN A 433 -8.24 23.35 -4.15
N GLY A 434 -6.95 23.09 -4.33
CA GLY A 434 -6.03 22.78 -3.24
C GLY A 434 -6.12 21.33 -2.73
N MET A 435 -6.87 20.45 -3.41
CA MET A 435 -6.99 19.03 -3.04
C MET A 435 -5.98 18.18 -3.81
N ASN A 436 -5.44 17.14 -3.17
CA ASN A 436 -4.52 16.17 -3.75
C ASN A 436 -5.25 15.10 -4.57
N GLY A 437 -4.82 14.90 -5.81
CA GLY A 437 -5.36 13.89 -6.72
C GLY A 437 -5.54 14.46 -8.13
N ALA A 438 -5.17 13.68 -9.14
CA ALA A 438 -5.40 14.06 -10.54
C ALA A 438 -6.87 13.84 -10.90
N VAL A 439 -7.55 14.91 -11.31
CA VAL A 439 -8.96 14.89 -11.74
C VAL A 439 -9.06 15.53 -13.13
N SER A 440 -9.69 14.82 -14.07
CA SER A 440 -10.02 15.31 -15.41
C SER A 440 -11.51 15.14 -15.67
N ASP A 441 -12.19 16.22 -16.01
CA ASP A 441 -13.63 16.24 -16.33
C ASP A 441 -14.52 15.51 -15.29
N GLY A 442 -14.22 15.73 -14.00
CA GLY A 442 -14.94 15.13 -12.88
C GLY A 442 -14.54 13.69 -12.55
N LYS A 443 -13.63 13.08 -13.30
CA LYS A 443 -13.15 11.70 -13.10
C LYS A 443 -11.78 11.69 -12.44
N LEU A 444 -11.60 10.81 -11.46
CA LEU A 444 -10.30 10.50 -10.88
C LEU A 444 -9.46 9.76 -11.93
N VAL A 445 -8.20 10.19 -12.10
CA VAL A 445 -7.28 9.59 -13.08
C VAL A 445 -6.63 8.31 -12.53
N CYS A 446 -6.38 8.26 -11.22
CA CYS A 446 -5.71 7.16 -10.55
C CYS A 446 -6.69 6.36 -9.69
N ASP A 447 -6.37 5.10 -9.43
CA ASP A 447 -7.13 4.19 -8.55
C ASP A 447 -6.90 4.51 -7.07
N PHE A 448 -5.73 5.02 -6.72
CA PHE A 448 -5.46 5.51 -5.38
C PHE A 448 -4.28 6.49 -5.38
N ALA A 449 -4.11 7.22 -4.29
CA ALA A 449 -2.92 8.02 -4.03
C ALA A 449 -2.07 7.41 -2.92
N TRP A 450 -0.82 7.84 -2.81
CA TRP A 450 -0.05 7.63 -1.59
C TRP A 450 0.68 8.91 -1.19
N PHE A 451 0.81 9.11 0.11
CA PHE A 451 1.34 10.36 0.63
C PHE A 451 2.03 10.14 1.98
N ALA A 452 3.02 10.98 2.29
CA ALA A 452 3.68 10.96 3.58
C ALA A 452 2.66 11.18 4.71
N SER A 453 2.84 10.46 5.81
CA SER A 453 1.94 10.49 6.96
C SER A 453 2.13 11.73 7.83
N THR A 454 3.33 12.30 7.81
CA THR A 454 3.74 13.54 8.47
C THR A 454 3.39 13.57 9.96
N PRO A 455 4.10 12.78 10.79
CA PRO A 455 3.99 12.85 12.23
C PRO A 455 4.32 14.26 12.73
N ARG A 456 3.41 14.88 13.50
CA ARG A 456 3.63 16.17 14.15
C ARG A 456 4.33 15.94 15.49
N GLU A 457 5.36 16.72 15.78
CA GLU A 457 6.07 16.63 17.06
C GLU A 457 5.21 17.13 18.24
N VAL A 458 5.45 16.58 19.43
CA VAL A 458 4.91 17.07 20.70
C VAL A 458 6.06 17.74 21.47
N PRO A 459 6.16 19.09 21.50
CA PRO A 459 7.34 19.80 21.97
C PRO A 459 7.84 19.44 23.37
N ASP A 460 6.91 19.18 24.29
CA ASP A 460 7.23 18.93 25.71
C ASP A 460 7.69 17.49 25.98
N SER A 461 7.76 16.63 24.95
CA SER A 461 8.18 15.25 25.06
C SER A 461 9.05 14.89 23.85
N LYS A 462 10.38 14.93 24.05
CA LYS A 462 11.35 14.66 22.99
C LYS A 462 11.05 13.32 22.30
N TRP A 463 11.15 13.30 20.97
CA TRP A 463 10.81 12.17 20.08
C TRP A 463 9.32 11.84 19.97
N GLN A 464 8.46 12.35 20.84
CA GLN A 464 7.04 12.13 20.76
C GLN A 464 6.47 12.78 19.50
N CYS A 465 5.62 12.03 18.79
CA CYS A 465 4.82 12.56 17.68
C CYS A 465 3.36 12.13 17.80
N GLU A 466 2.50 12.77 17.02
CA GLU A 466 1.09 12.41 16.83
C GLU A 466 0.62 12.76 15.41
N TYR A 467 -0.48 12.15 14.95
CA TYR A 467 -1.11 12.53 13.69
C TYR A 467 -2.20 13.58 13.92
N VAL A 468 -2.04 14.71 13.25
CA VAL A 468 -2.96 15.85 13.30
C VAL A 468 -3.45 16.22 11.91
N LYS A 469 -4.77 16.30 11.75
CA LYS A 469 -5.39 16.73 10.50
C LYS A 469 -4.92 18.14 10.13
N GLY A 470 -4.51 18.32 8.88
CA GLY A 470 -4.06 19.61 8.35
C GLY A 470 -2.64 20.03 8.74
N HIS A 471 -1.91 19.23 9.52
CA HIS A 471 -0.50 19.51 9.79
C HIS A 471 0.34 19.36 8.50
N SER A 472 1.16 20.38 8.20
CA SER A 472 2.06 20.44 7.05
C SER A 472 1.36 19.99 5.74
N HIS A 473 1.93 19.04 5.01
CA HIS A 473 1.44 18.51 3.75
C HIS A 473 0.61 17.22 3.85
N ALA A 474 0.45 16.62 5.05
CA ALA A 474 -0.29 15.36 5.29
C ALA A 474 -1.63 15.23 4.52
N GLY A 475 -1.90 14.08 3.90
CA GLY A 475 -3.07 13.90 3.03
C GLY A 475 -4.46 13.96 3.71
N PHE A 476 -4.55 13.93 5.04
CA PHE A 476 -5.80 13.74 5.79
C PHE A 476 -6.90 14.76 5.47
N GLY A 477 -7.99 14.30 4.84
CA GLY A 477 -9.12 15.14 4.42
C GLY A 477 -8.77 16.13 3.30
N ARG A 478 -7.66 15.90 2.59
CA ARG A 478 -7.19 16.73 1.47
C ARG A 478 -7.16 15.96 0.16
N MET A 479 -7.81 14.81 0.04
CA MET A 479 -7.88 14.06 -1.21
C MET A 479 -9.04 14.51 -2.10
N ALA A 480 -8.80 14.58 -3.41
CA ALA A 480 -9.75 15.07 -4.38
C ALA A 480 -10.96 14.13 -4.55
N ALA A 481 -12.13 14.70 -4.76
CA ALA A 481 -13.34 13.98 -5.14
C ALA A 481 -13.40 13.71 -6.65
N GLY A 482 -14.18 12.73 -7.06
CA GLY A 482 -14.53 12.48 -8.46
C GLY A 482 -15.05 11.07 -8.70
N PHE A 483 -15.49 10.82 -9.92
CA PHE A 483 -15.87 9.48 -10.35
C PHE A 483 -14.63 8.58 -10.45
N HIS A 484 -14.61 7.51 -9.67
CA HIS A 484 -13.48 6.61 -9.51
C HIS A 484 -13.37 5.63 -10.68
N PRO A 485 -12.15 5.22 -11.09
CA PRO A 485 -11.94 4.17 -12.09
C PRO A 485 -12.69 2.85 -11.85
N GLY A 486 -13.00 2.56 -10.59
CA GLY A 486 -13.75 1.36 -10.19
C GLY A 486 -15.27 1.44 -10.41
N GLY A 487 -15.80 2.55 -10.95
CA GLY A 487 -17.22 2.64 -11.33
C GLY A 487 -18.13 3.35 -10.33
N TRP A 488 -17.59 4.19 -9.44
CA TRP A 488 -18.37 4.81 -8.36
C TRP A 488 -17.94 6.24 -8.05
N ASP A 489 -18.87 7.07 -7.59
CA ASP A 489 -18.56 8.42 -7.11
C ASP A 489 -17.81 8.37 -5.79
N SER A 490 -16.63 9.00 -5.75
CA SER A 490 -15.84 9.10 -4.53
C SER A 490 -15.84 10.53 -3.97
N PRO A 491 -16.17 10.72 -2.68
CA PRO A 491 -15.97 12.00 -2.03
C PRO A 491 -14.48 12.31 -1.82
N HIS A 492 -13.61 11.30 -1.68
CA HIS A 492 -12.15 11.42 -1.58
C HIS A 492 -11.45 10.26 -2.31
N LEU A 493 -10.45 10.54 -3.13
CA LEU A 493 -9.57 9.50 -3.71
C LEU A 493 -9.02 8.59 -2.59
N PRO A 494 -9.24 7.26 -2.63
CA PRO A 494 -8.61 6.33 -1.70
C PRO A 494 -7.10 6.50 -1.68
N TRP A 495 -6.48 6.37 -0.51
CA TRP A 495 -5.05 6.59 -0.42
C TRP A 495 -4.38 5.82 0.72
N VAL A 496 -3.07 5.72 0.65
CA VAL A 496 -2.25 5.16 1.73
C VAL A 496 -1.30 6.22 2.32
N ALA A 497 -1.29 6.31 3.64
CA ALA A 497 -0.32 7.09 4.40
C ALA A 497 0.92 6.24 4.67
N HIS A 498 2.11 6.83 4.59
CA HIS A 498 3.37 6.10 4.83
C HIS A 498 4.43 6.93 5.52
N LEU A 499 5.41 6.25 6.11
CA LEU A 499 6.63 6.88 6.61
C LEU A 499 7.59 7.13 5.45
N ASP A 500 7.81 8.40 5.13
CA ASP A 500 8.65 8.80 4.00
C ASP A 500 10.15 8.65 4.28
N THR A 501 10.92 8.45 3.21
CA THR A 501 12.37 8.21 3.16
C THR A 501 13.11 9.34 2.44
N THR A 502 12.65 10.59 2.62
CA THR A 502 13.19 11.82 1.97
C THR A 502 14.67 12.09 2.27
N ARG A 503 15.29 13.13 1.70
CA ARG A 503 16.70 13.45 1.99
C ARG A 503 16.77 13.98 3.42
N VAL A 504 17.77 13.54 4.19
CA VAL A 504 18.01 14.09 5.54
C VAL A 504 18.05 15.62 5.45
N PRO A 505 17.21 16.31 6.23
CA PRO A 505 17.18 17.77 6.22
C PRO A 505 18.45 18.33 6.85
N ASN A 506 18.81 19.56 6.45
CA ASN A 506 19.78 20.33 7.20
C ASN A 506 19.09 21.01 8.39
N MET A 507 18.63 20.20 9.34
CA MET A 507 17.91 20.62 10.55
C MET A 507 18.61 20.07 11.79
N GLU A 508 18.48 20.80 12.90
CA GLU A 508 18.99 20.34 14.19
C GLU A 508 18.15 19.16 14.69
N ILE A 509 18.81 18.04 14.95
CA ILE A 509 18.19 16.78 15.39
C ILE A 509 17.78 16.89 16.86
N GLY A 510 16.57 16.44 17.18
CA GLY A 510 16.05 16.44 18.56
C GLY A 510 15.49 17.80 19.01
N VAL A 511 15.44 18.78 18.12
CA VAL A 511 14.73 20.05 18.30
C VAL A 511 13.39 19.96 17.55
N PRO A 512 12.26 20.43 18.13
CA PRO A 512 10.97 20.38 17.44
C PRO A 512 10.86 21.43 16.33
N HIS A 513 10.35 21.04 15.16
CA HIS A 513 10.10 21.86 13.97
C HIS A 513 8.61 21.83 13.58
N LEU A 514 7.76 22.52 14.33
CA LEU A 514 6.30 22.40 14.28
C LEU A 514 5.58 22.66 12.94
N ASP A 515 6.25 23.33 12.00
CA ASP A 515 5.74 23.59 10.64
C ASP A 515 6.43 22.73 9.57
N SER A 516 7.30 21.81 9.99
CA SER A 516 8.08 20.93 9.12
C SER A 516 7.39 19.59 8.90
N TRP A 517 7.75 18.92 7.81
CA TRP A 517 7.43 17.51 7.59
C TRP A 517 8.51 16.55 8.12
N PHE A 518 9.55 17.09 8.76
CA PHE A 518 10.73 16.37 9.24
C PHE A 518 10.66 16.26 10.77
N PRO A 519 10.00 15.21 11.33
CA PRO A 519 9.86 15.08 12.77
C PRO A 519 11.23 15.03 13.44
N TRP A 520 11.43 15.93 14.40
CA TRP A 520 12.64 16.10 15.21
C TRP A 520 13.91 16.29 14.39
N GLY A 521 13.80 16.96 13.24
CA GLY A 521 14.91 17.17 12.31
C GLY A 521 15.33 15.92 11.53
N LEU A 522 14.49 14.88 11.51
CA LEU A 522 14.72 13.61 10.82
C LEU A 522 13.66 13.39 9.73
N THR A 523 13.98 12.53 8.76
CA THR A 523 12.95 11.98 7.88
C THR A 523 12.05 11.04 8.68
N GLU A 524 10.78 10.87 8.28
CA GLU A 524 9.82 10.07 9.04
C GLU A 524 10.30 8.65 9.35
N ILE A 525 10.89 7.95 8.37
CA ILE A 525 11.43 6.61 8.61
C ILE A 525 12.59 6.59 9.60
N ARG A 526 13.39 7.67 9.65
CA ARG A 526 14.58 7.77 10.51
C ARG A 526 14.21 8.05 11.94
N TRP A 527 13.23 8.92 12.14
CA TRP A 527 12.61 9.07 13.43
C TRP A 527 12.09 7.69 13.89
N PHE A 528 11.24 7.04 13.10
CA PHE A 528 10.69 5.74 13.45
C PHE A 528 11.74 4.66 13.73
N SER A 529 12.79 4.55 12.92
CA SER A 529 13.78 3.48 13.04
C SER A 529 14.86 3.78 14.09
N ASN A 530 15.32 5.03 14.21
CA ASN A 530 16.51 5.35 14.99
C ASN A 530 16.21 5.98 16.36
N THR A 531 14.99 6.49 16.59
CA THR A 531 14.63 7.08 17.90
C THR A 531 13.72 6.17 18.73
N LEU A 532 12.95 5.29 18.10
CA LEU A 532 12.01 4.41 18.79
C LEU A 532 12.63 3.05 19.14
N THR A 533 12.22 2.44 20.27
CA THR A 533 12.49 1.01 20.54
C THR A 533 11.61 0.10 19.69
N LYS A 534 11.85 -1.21 19.72
CA LYS A 534 10.97 -2.20 19.08
C LYS A 534 9.52 -2.07 19.54
N GLU A 535 9.31 -1.91 20.84
CA GLU A 535 7.98 -1.82 21.46
C GLU A 535 7.28 -0.52 21.07
N GLU A 536 8.00 0.61 21.05
CA GLU A 536 7.47 1.90 20.61
C GLU A 536 7.16 1.89 19.10
N ARG A 537 7.99 1.26 18.27
CA ARG A 537 7.69 1.04 16.85
C ARG A 537 6.41 0.24 16.67
N ASN A 538 6.26 -0.85 17.40
CA ASN A 538 5.04 -1.67 17.37
C ASN A 538 3.81 -0.85 17.80
N ALA A 539 3.92 -0.10 18.90
CA ALA A 539 2.86 0.79 19.37
C ALA A 539 2.52 1.86 18.32
N TRP A 540 3.51 2.43 17.64
CA TRP A 540 3.33 3.40 16.56
C TRP A 540 2.64 2.80 15.33
N LEU A 541 3.05 1.61 14.86
CA LEU A 541 2.42 0.95 13.72
C LEU A 541 0.94 0.62 14.00
N ARG A 542 0.63 0.23 15.22
CA ARG A 542 -0.75 0.07 15.69
C ARG A 542 -1.50 1.39 15.68
N TYR A 543 -0.94 2.42 16.31
CA TYR A 543 -1.52 3.77 16.33
C TYR A 543 -1.80 4.27 14.91
N MET A 544 -0.82 4.18 14.01
CA MET A 544 -0.94 4.57 12.60
C MET A 544 -2.08 3.82 11.91
N THR A 545 -2.16 2.50 12.06
CA THR A 545 -3.18 1.66 11.40
C THR A 545 -4.60 2.09 11.71
N TYR A 546 -4.86 2.44 12.97
CA TYR A 546 -6.20 2.84 13.38
C TYR A 546 -6.44 4.35 13.22
N ARG A 547 -5.47 5.18 13.60
CA ARG A 547 -5.61 6.65 13.62
C ARG A 547 -5.86 7.25 12.24
N VAL A 548 -5.20 6.74 11.20
CA VAL A 548 -5.37 7.29 9.86
C VAL A 548 -6.81 7.17 9.37
N LYS A 549 -7.52 6.10 9.74
CA LYS A 549 -8.94 5.88 9.40
C LYS A 549 -9.88 6.80 10.15
N GLU A 550 -9.55 7.16 11.40
CA GLU A 550 -10.32 8.18 12.14
C GLU A 550 -10.16 9.57 11.54
N LEU A 551 -8.96 9.90 11.07
CA LEU A 551 -8.66 11.20 10.45
C LEU A 551 -9.25 11.32 9.04
N ASP A 552 -9.25 10.21 8.30
CA ASP A 552 -9.78 10.10 6.95
C ASP A 552 -10.21 8.64 6.65
N PRO A 553 -11.52 8.36 6.54
CA PRO A 553 -12.03 7.00 6.29
C PRO A 553 -11.59 6.35 4.97
N PHE A 554 -10.96 7.13 4.07
CA PHE A 554 -10.41 6.67 2.78
C PHE A 554 -8.90 6.38 2.84
N CYS A 555 -8.28 6.62 3.99
CA CYS A 555 -6.86 6.37 4.22
C CYS A 555 -6.62 4.99 4.82
N SER A 556 -5.70 4.23 4.24
CA SER A 556 -5.06 3.07 4.90
C SER A 556 -3.64 3.40 5.32
N ALA A 557 -3.10 2.63 6.27
CA ALA A 557 -1.71 2.72 6.64
C ALA A 557 -0.87 1.74 5.80
N MET A 558 0.10 2.25 5.05
CA MET A 558 1.10 1.43 4.39
C MET A 558 2.26 1.17 5.35
N MET A 559 2.50 -0.10 5.68
CA MET A 559 3.55 -0.47 6.63
C MET A 559 4.94 -0.35 5.97
N PRO A 560 5.96 0.17 6.67
CA PRO A 560 7.33 0.17 6.15
C PRO A 560 7.85 -1.28 6.12
N ALA A 561 8.44 -1.72 5.02
CA ALA A 561 9.00 -3.07 4.91
C ALA A 561 10.49 -3.08 4.61
N ALA A 562 10.91 -2.31 3.60
CA ALA A 562 12.31 -2.14 3.24
C ALA A 562 12.51 -0.74 2.67
N LEU A 563 13.07 0.14 3.48
CA LEU A 563 13.16 1.57 3.20
C LEU A 563 14.61 2.01 3.26
N VAL A 564 15.14 2.29 2.06
CA VAL A 564 16.56 2.58 1.85
C VAL A 564 16.68 3.67 0.81
N ARG A 565 17.29 4.79 1.21
CA ARG A 565 17.77 5.79 0.27
C ARG A 565 19.22 5.48 -0.12
N PRO A 566 19.56 5.45 -1.41
CA PRO A 566 20.96 5.38 -1.86
C PRO A 566 21.79 6.53 -1.27
N GLY A 567 22.89 6.20 -0.61
CA GLY A 567 23.77 7.18 0.04
C GLY A 567 23.46 7.46 1.51
N ASP A 568 22.28 7.08 2.02
CA ASP A 568 21.93 7.29 3.41
C ASP A 568 22.43 6.13 4.32
N PRO A 569 22.87 6.43 5.55
CA PRO A 569 23.43 5.42 6.43
C PRO A 569 22.39 4.77 7.36
N GLY A 570 21.91 3.55 7.10
CA GLY A 570 20.99 2.84 8.01
C GLY A 570 19.64 2.54 7.35
N PRO A 571 19.57 1.49 6.52
CA PRO A 571 18.31 1.04 5.92
C PRO A 571 17.35 0.50 6.99
N TYR A 572 16.06 0.80 6.87
CA TYR A 572 15.04 0.11 7.65
C TYR A 572 14.62 -1.17 6.94
N TYR A 573 14.66 -2.29 7.65
CA TYR A 573 14.10 -3.56 7.22
C TYR A 573 13.21 -4.11 8.33
N MET A 574 11.96 -4.44 8.00
CA MET A 574 10.96 -4.94 8.94
C MET A 574 11.28 -6.34 9.47
N ASN A 575 12.06 -7.12 8.71
CA ASN A 575 12.37 -8.52 8.94
C ASN A 575 12.70 -8.85 10.40
N THR A 576 12.27 -10.02 10.84
CA THR A 576 12.78 -10.61 12.08
C THR A 576 14.27 -10.95 11.92
N PRO A 577 15.14 -10.56 12.87
CA PRO A 577 16.57 -10.86 12.83
C PRO A 577 16.84 -12.35 12.69
N ASN A 578 17.72 -12.71 11.76
CA ASN A 578 18.13 -14.10 11.54
C ASN A 578 19.63 -14.24 11.76
N GLN A 579 20.02 -15.12 12.70
CA GLN A 579 21.43 -15.38 12.99
C GLN A 579 22.16 -16.07 11.83
N ALA A 580 21.44 -16.75 10.92
CA ALA A 580 22.04 -17.55 9.85
C ALA A 580 22.59 -16.74 8.67
N ASN A 581 22.19 -15.47 8.51
CA ASN A 581 22.58 -14.61 7.38
C ASN A 581 23.10 -13.22 7.80
N GLU A 582 23.38 -13.03 9.08
CA GLU A 582 23.87 -11.76 9.69
C GLU A 582 22.97 -10.53 9.45
N PHE A 583 21.74 -10.74 8.95
CA PHE A 583 20.83 -9.66 8.62
C PHE A 583 20.11 -9.14 9.86
N LYS A 584 20.42 -7.90 10.25
CA LYS A 584 19.83 -7.21 11.39
C LYS A 584 18.61 -6.38 10.96
N GLY A 585 17.46 -7.03 10.82
CA GLY A 585 16.18 -6.34 10.70
C GLY A 585 15.75 -5.68 12.03
N TYR A 586 14.73 -4.81 11.98
CA TYR A 586 14.22 -4.08 13.14
C TYR A 586 13.15 -4.85 13.94
N ASP A 587 12.78 -6.05 13.48
CA ASP A 587 11.90 -7.01 14.15
C ASP A 587 10.43 -6.56 14.31
N GLN A 588 9.83 -6.04 13.22
CA GLN A 588 8.41 -5.69 13.15
C GLN A 588 7.58 -6.71 12.34
N GLU A 589 8.23 -7.69 11.70
CA GLU A 589 7.58 -8.69 10.84
C GLU A 589 6.41 -9.42 11.51
N GLU A 590 6.67 -10.12 12.63
CA GLU A 590 5.62 -10.86 13.35
C GLU A 590 4.56 -9.93 13.91
N PHE A 591 4.95 -8.72 14.32
CA PHE A 591 4.01 -7.73 14.83
C PHE A 591 3.04 -7.24 13.75
N VAL A 592 3.52 -6.93 12.55
CA VAL A 592 2.67 -6.49 11.43
C VAL A 592 1.73 -7.62 11.00
N LYS A 593 2.22 -8.86 10.92
CA LYS A 593 1.39 -10.04 10.65
C LYS A 593 0.26 -10.19 11.69
N GLN A 594 0.60 -10.07 12.98
CA GLN A 594 -0.37 -10.10 14.07
C GLN A 594 -1.37 -8.94 13.95
N LEU A 595 -0.90 -7.70 13.76
CA LEU A 595 -1.72 -6.50 13.69
C LEU A 595 -2.74 -6.57 12.54
N TRP A 596 -2.33 -7.03 11.36
CA TRP A 596 -3.27 -7.24 10.25
C TRP A 596 -4.29 -8.32 10.56
N GLY A 597 -3.87 -9.42 11.22
CA GLY A 597 -4.80 -10.42 11.72
C GLY A 597 -5.79 -9.86 12.75
N GLU A 598 -5.38 -8.94 13.62
CA GLU A 598 -6.27 -8.30 14.58
C GLU A 598 -7.27 -7.33 13.94
N VAL A 599 -6.83 -6.59 12.91
CA VAL A 599 -7.69 -5.66 12.15
C VAL A 599 -8.72 -6.43 11.32
N GLU A 600 -8.29 -7.53 10.69
CA GLU A 600 -9.11 -8.34 9.80
C GLU A 600 -10.04 -9.27 10.58
N PHE A 601 -9.55 -9.92 11.65
CA PHE A 601 -10.32 -10.88 12.45
C PHE A 601 -10.79 -10.31 13.79
N GLY A 602 -10.73 -8.99 13.98
CA GLY A 602 -11.37 -8.24 15.07
C GLY A 602 -10.86 -8.60 16.46
N TYR A 603 -9.92 -7.80 17.00
CA TYR A 603 -9.33 -8.03 18.33
C TYR A 603 -9.10 -6.80 19.21
N ASN A 604 -9.45 -5.58 18.79
CA ASN A 604 -9.06 -4.41 19.58
C ASN A 604 -10.20 -3.46 19.92
N ARG A 605 -10.49 -3.35 21.23
CA ARG A 605 -11.40 -2.38 21.84
C ARG A 605 -10.65 -1.21 22.50
N GLU A 606 -9.32 -1.24 22.54
CA GLU A 606 -8.56 -0.19 23.24
C GLU A 606 -8.69 1.14 22.49
N PRO A 607 -8.91 2.26 23.23
CA PRO A 607 -8.86 3.58 22.63
C PRO A 607 -7.54 3.78 21.89
N ILE A 608 -7.60 4.36 20.70
CA ILE A 608 -6.42 4.66 19.90
C ILE A 608 -5.71 5.84 20.56
N THR A 609 -4.81 5.55 21.49
CA THR A 609 -4.00 6.57 22.17
C THR A 609 -2.70 6.79 21.42
N VAL A 610 -2.23 8.03 21.48
CA VAL A 610 -0.88 8.36 21.02
C VAL A 610 0.10 7.55 21.89
N PRO A 611 1.00 6.74 21.32
CA PRO A 611 1.90 5.91 22.09
C PRO A 611 2.90 6.80 22.83
N SER A 612 3.15 6.51 24.11
CA SER A 612 4.16 7.23 24.89
C SER A 612 5.56 6.82 24.41
N ILE A 613 6.39 7.81 24.10
CA ILE A 613 7.77 7.63 23.65
C ILE A 613 8.71 8.21 24.72
N SER A 614 9.77 7.46 25.06
CA SER A 614 10.73 7.89 26.07
C SER A 614 11.52 9.13 25.62
N PRO A 615 11.53 10.23 26.41
CA PRO A 615 12.21 11.48 26.02
C PRO A 615 13.74 11.43 26.24
N ASP A 616 14.22 10.55 27.12
CA ASP A 616 15.62 10.52 27.58
C ASP A 616 16.57 9.76 26.65
N LYS A 617 16.13 9.44 25.43
CA LYS A 617 16.94 8.69 24.45
C LYS A 617 17.90 9.59 23.70
N ASP A 618 19.16 9.17 23.68
CA ASP A 618 20.16 9.70 22.76
C ASP A 618 19.99 9.08 21.37
N TYR A 619 20.10 9.93 20.35
CA TYR A 619 20.06 9.50 18.97
C TYR A 619 21.33 8.68 18.65
N GLY A 620 21.20 7.36 18.44
CA GLY A 620 22.25 6.54 17.83
C GLY A 620 22.74 5.28 18.56
N THR A 621 22.07 4.75 19.59
CA THR A 621 22.70 3.72 20.44
C THR A 621 22.66 2.27 19.97
N ASP A 622 21.80 1.85 19.02
CA ASP A 622 21.66 0.40 18.75
C ASP A 622 22.30 -0.12 17.45
N MET A 623 22.53 0.71 16.43
CA MET A 623 23.26 0.32 15.20
C MET A 623 23.99 1.46 14.47
N GLY A 624 23.84 2.71 14.92
CA GLY A 624 24.32 3.88 14.19
C GLY A 624 25.81 4.14 14.36
N ALA A 625 26.32 4.15 15.59
CA ALA A 625 27.67 4.66 15.86
C ALA A 625 28.80 3.85 15.19
N GLU A 626 28.74 2.51 15.25
CA GLU A 626 29.75 1.65 14.62
C GLU A 626 29.68 1.70 13.09
N TYR A 627 28.46 1.69 12.53
CA TYR A 627 28.25 1.76 11.09
C TYR A 627 28.61 3.13 10.49
N GLU A 628 28.33 4.22 11.20
CA GLU A 628 28.73 5.57 10.79
C GLU A 628 30.24 5.76 10.89
N ALA A 629 30.90 5.20 11.92
CA ALA A 629 32.35 5.23 12.04
C ALA A 629 33.02 4.45 10.89
N GLU A 630 32.50 3.26 10.57
CA GLU A 630 33.03 2.43 9.49
C GLU A 630 32.79 3.05 8.10
N LYS A 631 31.64 3.69 7.88
CA LYS A 631 31.35 4.43 6.65
C LYS A 631 32.13 5.73 6.53
N LEU A 632 32.29 6.49 7.61
CA LEU A 632 33.09 7.70 7.62
C LEU A 632 34.53 7.33 7.24
N LYS A 633 35.08 6.29 7.85
CA LYS A 633 36.39 5.75 7.50
C LYS A 633 36.47 5.36 6.02
N SER A 634 35.53 4.55 5.53
CA SER A 634 35.46 4.14 4.13
C SER A 634 35.31 5.32 3.14
N TYR A 635 34.58 6.37 3.52
CA TYR A 635 34.44 7.59 2.73
C TYR A 635 35.73 8.41 2.69
N LEU A 636 36.37 8.60 3.85
CA LEU A 636 37.65 9.30 3.97
C LEU A 636 38.75 8.58 3.18
N ASP A 637 38.78 7.24 3.23
CA ASP A 637 39.73 6.42 2.47
C ASP A 637 39.55 6.58 0.96
N ARG A 638 38.31 6.50 0.44
CA ARG A 638 38.03 6.78 -0.98
C ARG A 638 38.40 8.21 -1.39
N LYS A 639 38.29 9.19 -0.48
CA LYS A 639 38.68 10.57 -0.77
C LYS A 639 40.20 10.72 -0.79
N ARG A 640 40.93 10.03 0.09
CA ARG A 640 42.40 9.95 0.05
C ARG A 640 42.91 9.35 -1.26
N GLU A 641 42.27 8.30 -1.77
CA GLU A 641 42.62 7.71 -3.07
C GLU A 641 42.44 8.68 -4.25
N ARG A 642 41.42 9.55 -4.19
CA ARG A 642 41.06 10.45 -5.29
C ARG A 642 41.73 11.83 -5.23
N LEU A 643 42.17 12.26 -4.04
CA LEU A 643 42.74 13.59 -3.82
C LEU A 643 44.18 13.45 -3.30
N PRO A 644 45.19 13.50 -4.20
CA PRO A 644 46.59 13.28 -3.83
C PRO A 644 47.12 14.23 -2.76
N ILE A 645 46.51 15.40 -2.60
CA ILE A 645 46.89 16.36 -1.57
C ILE A 645 46.66 15.83 -0.15
N LEU A 646 45.61 15.02 0.06
CA LEU A 646 45.29 14.46 1.38
C LEU A 646 46.33 13.44 1.83
N THR A 647 46.81 12.62 0.90
CA THR A 647 47.85 11.62 1.14
C THR A 647 49.25 12.23 1.17
N THR A 648 49.53 13.23 0.33
CA THR A 648 50.86 13.90 0.30
C THR A 648 51.15 14.68 1.58
N LEU A 649 50.11 15.23 2.20
CA LEU A 649 50.22 15.97 3.46
C LEU A 649 49.99 15.08 4.70
N ASP A 650 49.71 13.79 4.50
CA ASP A 650 49.40 12.82 5.56
C ASP A 650 48.37 13.35 6.57
N LEU A 651 47.20 13.76 6.06
CA LEU A 651 46.16 14.35 6.89
C LEU A 651 45.40 13.29 7.68
N ASN A 652 45.24 13.53 8.99
CA ASN A 652 44.38 12.71 9.84
C ASN A 652 42.88 12.89 9.49
N ASP A 653 42.01 12.03 10.00
CA ASP A 653 40.58 12.01 9.64
C ASP A 653 39.87 13.36 9.89
N GLU A 654 40.17 14.03 11.01
CA GLU A 654 39.61 15.34 11.33
C GLU A 654 40.09 16.42 10.35
N GLN A 655 41.38 16.41 10.01
CA GLN A 655 41.97 17.35 9.06
C GLN A 655 41.40 17.14 7.65
N VAL A 656 41.24 15.89 7.21
CA VAL A 656 40.60 15.57 5.93
C VAL A 656 39.16 16.08 5.91
N LEU A 657 38.39 15.85 6.98
CA LEU A 657 37.00 16.27 7.03
C LEU A 657 36.86 17.80 7.01
N ALA A 658 37.71 18.50 7.76
CA ALA A 658 37.77 19.97 7.76
C ALA A 658 38.16 20.50 6.37
N TYR A 659 39.15 19.91 5.71
CA TYR A 659 39.56 20.26 4.36
C TYR A 659 38.41 20.08 3.36
N LEU A 660 37.74 18.92 3.36
CA LEU A 660 36.64 18.63 2.43
C LEU A 660 35.46 19.60 2.63
N LYS A 661 35.13 19.94 3.89
CA LYS A 661 34.07 20.93 4.20
C LYS A 661 34.44 22.33 3.72
N PHE A 662 35.69 22.75 3.90
CA PHE A 662 36.15 24.05 3.44
C PHE A 662 36.12 24.15 1.91
N MET A 663 36.52 23.09 1.21
CA MET A 663 36.55 23.05 -0.26
C MET A 663 35.16 23.04 -0.91
N GLN A 664 34.08 22.82 -0.15
CA GLN A 664 32.69 22.89 -0.64
C GLN A 664 32.10 24.32 -0.66
N GLN A 665 32.85 25.33 -0.20
CA GLN A 665 32.38 26.72 -0.17
C GLN A 665 32.46 27.38 -1.55
N ASP A 666 31.48 28.23 -1.88
CA ASP A 666 31.53 29.07 -3.08
C ASP A 666 32.56 30.21 -2.93
N ASN A 667 33.15 30.68 -4.05
CA ASN A 667 34.10 31.80 -4.11
C ASN A 667 35.40 31.62 -3.30
N LEU A 668 36.02 30.44 -3.40
CA LEU A 668 37.37 30.18 -2.91
C LEU A 668 38.40 30.97 -3.73
N THR A 669 39.35 31.60 -3.04
CA THR A 669 40.50 32.29 -3.66
C THR A 669 41.78 31.68 -3.12
N PRO A 670 42.91 31.73 -3.86
CA PRO A 670 44.18 31.19 -3.38
C PRO A 670 44.54 31.68 -1.97
N LYS A 671 44.34 32.97 -1.70
CA LYS A 671 44.62 33.59 -0.40
C LYS A 671 43.76 33.04 0.74
N LYS A 672 42.50 32.65 0.47
CA LYS A 672 41.62 32.03 1.46
C LYS A 672 42.04 30.59 1.74
N VAL A 673 42.42 29.85 0.69
CA VAL A 673 42.91 28.47 0.82
C VAL A 673 44.21 28.46 1.61
N ASP A 674 45.18 29.31 1.28
CA ASP A 674 46.46 29.35 2.00
C ASP A 674 46.31 29.70 3.48
N ARG A 675 45.38 30.60 3.81
CA ARG A 675 45.08 30.93 5.21
C ARG A 675 44.47 29.73 5.93
N PHE A 676 43.47 29.08 5.33
CA PHE A 676 42.85 27.90 5.92
C PHE A 676 43.85 26.76 6.11
N MET A 677 44.71 26.50 5.13
CA MET A 677 45.74 25.47 5.25
C MET A 677 46.76 25.81 6.35
N ALA A 678 47.11 27.09 6.54
CA ALA A 678 47.98 27.51 7.64
C ALA A 678 47.37 27.27 9.03
N ASP A 679 46.04 27.32 9.15
CA ASP A 679 45.32 27.05 10.39
C ASP A 679 45.12 25.53 10.61
N LEU A 680 45.00 24.75 9.53
CA LEU A 680 44.70 23.32 9.56
C LEU A 680 45.93 22.43 9.75
N LEU A 681 47.06 22.82 9.17
CA LEU A 681 48.26 21.98 9.03
C LEU A 681 49.28 22.22 10.13
N SER A 682 50.04 21.18 10.48
CA SER A 682 51.23 21.33 11.31
C SER A 682 52.34 22.11 10.59
N ALA A 683 53.33 22.61 11.34
CA ALA A 683 54.47 23.33 10.75
C ALA A 683 55.27 22.49 9.73
N GLU A 684 55.26 21.16 9.88
CA GLU A 684 55.93 20.23 8.96
C GLU A 684 55.08 19.98 7.70
N GLN A 685 53.78 19.75 7.88
CA GLN A 685 52.82 19.64 6.77
C GLN A 685 52.76 20.94 5.94
N MET A 686 52.87 22.11 6.59
CA MET A 686 52.91 23.41 5.91
C MET A 686 54.14 23.59 5.01
N LYS A 687 55.30 23.06 5.41
CA LYS A 687 56.50 23.08 4.55
C LYS A 687 56.27 22.26 3.28
N ILE A 688 55.65 21.08 3.42
CA ILE A 688 55.28 20.23 2.28
C ILE A 688 54.26 20.95 1.40
N TYR A 689 53.20 21.52 1.99
CA TYR A 689 52.18 22.28 1.27
C TYR A 689 52.78 23.44 0.45
N GLN A 690 53.73 24.19 1.01
CA GLN A 690 54.39 25.31 0.32
C GLN A 690 55.25 24.87 -0.87
N THR A 691 55.71 23.63 -0.91
CA THR A 691 56.41 23.05 -2.08
C THR A 691 55.44 22.61 -3.17
N LEU A 692 54.15 22.42 -2.85
CA LEU A 692 53.10 22.13 -3.82
C LEU A 692 52.64 23.45 -4.45
N ASN A 693 52.80 23.58 -5.77
CA ASN A 693 52.44 24.80 -6.49
C ASN A 693 50.94 25.12 -6.32
N VAL A 694 50.61 26.16 -5.53
CA VAL A 694 49.25 26.52 -5.07
C VAL A 694 48.23 26.66 -6.22
N LYS A 695 48.68 27.03 -7.44
CA LYS A 695 47.80 27.09 -8.63
C LYS A 695 47.25 25.72 -9.07
N LYS A 696 47.93 24.61 -8.77
CA LYS A 696 47.43 23.25 -9.06
C LYS A 696 46.40 22.77 -8.04
N VAL A 697 46.48 23.22 -6.78
CA VAL A 697 45.61 22.77 -5.68
C VAL A 697 44.15 23.18 -5.92
N ILE A 698 43.94 24.39 -6.45
CA ILE A 698 42.59 24.93 -6.72
C ILE A 698 41.92 24.21 -7.91
N ASN A 699 42.70 23.82 -8.92
CA ASN A 699 42.18 23.10 -10.10
C ASN A 699 41.74 21.67 -9.80
N VAL A 700 42.19 21.07 -8.70
CA VAL A 700 41.74 19.73 -8.27
C VAL A 700 40.43 19.80 -7.48
N GLY A 701 40.12 20.94 -6.84
CA GLY A 701 38.86 21.15 -6.10
C GLY A 701 37.71 21.72 -6.91
N ALA A 702 37.98 22.45 -8.01
CA ALA A 702 36.96 23.12 -8.81
C ALA A 702 36.34 22.25 -9.92
N GLY A 703 36.74 20.99 -10.03
CA GLY A 703 36.25 20.08 -11.06
C GLY A 703 36.16 18.64 -10.57
N HIS A 704 35.29 18.36 -9.59
CA HIS A 704 34.70 17.03 -9.36
C HIS A 704 33.49 17.07 -8.44
#